data_AF-A0A847LF93-F1
#
_entry.id   AF-A0A847LF93-F1
#
_cell.length_a   1.000
_cell.length_b   1.000
_cell.length_c   1.000
_cell.angle_alpha   90.00
_cell.angle_beta   90.00
_cell.angle_gamma   90.00
#
_symmetry.space_group_name_H-M   'P 1'
#
loop_
_entity.id
_entity.type
_entity.pdbx_description
1 polymer ?
#
loop_
_entity_poly.entity_id
_entity_poly.type
_entity_poly.pdbx_seq_one_letter_code
_entity_poly.pdbx_strand_id
1 'polypeptide(L)'
;MRPDRFALAAGADRPGRDRPAGSRPGRRRKCPLAATDGGAKREFPASQKGRPGRGRGGWAWGYAAVLLLLAVSWLLAGAAGAVAPNRVLPPARVAAGLSDDAMLDLIQRRAFAYFVEAANPDNGLVLDRADNRRPVGLGYSPATIAGTGFGLAAWCVGAERGWMPRRAARDLIVRTFRFFLGRMFQKRGFFYHFVDARTGARMWNCEISSIDTALLLAGVVTARGCFADDPELVGLADRLLDRVDWAWMTAGGLFPRMGWKPESGFLESSWDHYCESHLLYVLAMGATRHAIADTGWRAMRRPWGEYGGQVFIGCPPLFTHQFSHLFIDFRNRADADADYFENSRCATLANRQFCLDLRRAFRTFDEDRWGLTACIGPSGYRAYGAPPGVAIVDGTVAPAAAGCAITVAPDLAVRSLRHLYERLGDRLWGRFGFADSFNLDAGFVATDAYAINQGPLLLAIENHRTGRVWRWFMADSRVERGLQKAGLVVGRRPPPPAPAAIVRTNPFLPWERPTFRATPVAGPLAVRLGGAEAGAWQDLPAITLDANHLQQGYNPSPAFQTTIQVAYTPSLLLVRFEVHDPNPVNGFARDAMGRGDSIEFFLDTRGDGMKWGGSDDLLVSVAPRREEPAAVGGPGGSPSHPGRQRGTSDLMVVGSGLRWREVFHPAQSTPHVRVTGTADARGYRGVLVLRRGSLGLTGPRAGFSAVVHDIDGRPKPGTPGNRNLTWGRDVRYTWYFAEPGPVIGTLLLDDRGGNPGGDAGRASGAGGR
;
A
#
# COMPACT_ATOMS: atom_id res chain seq x y z
N MET A 1 16.54 -53.87 -21.69
CA MET A 1 15.38 -54.74 -21.98
C MET A 1 14.09 -53.93 -21.84
N ARG A 2 13.15 -54.10 -22.78
CA ARG A 2 11.67 -54.01 -22.62
C ARG A 2 11.14 -55.47 -22.63
N PRO A 3 9.92 -55.85 -22.17
CA PRO A 3 8.58 -55.30 -22.52
C PRO A 3 7.62 -55.23 -21.28
N ASP A 4 6.29 -55.02 -21.29
CA ASP A 4 5.30 -54.36 -22.18
C ASP A 4 4.07 -53.93 -21.31
N ARG A 5 3.30 -52.86 -21.60
CA ARG A 5 2.07 -52.69 -22.43
C ARG A 5 0.76 -53.37 -21.93
N PHE A 6 -0.36 -52.91 -22.53
CA PHE A 6 -1.80 -53.11 -22.27
C PHE A 6 -2.42 -52.11 -21.26
N ALA A 7 -3.45 -51.28 -21.53
CA ALA A 7 -4.51 -51.17 -22.58
C ALA A 7 -5.68 -52.18 -22.42
N LEU A 8 -6.97 -51.88 -22.69
CA LEU A 8 -7.71 -50.66 -23.10
C LEU A 8 -9.26 -50.92 -22.96
N ALA A 9 -10.09 -49.86 -22.88
CA ALA A 9 -11.57 -49.89 -23.17
C ALA A 9 -12.46 -50.82 -22.29
N ALA A 10 -13.80 -50.93 -22.46
CA ALA A 10 -14.90 -49.94 -22.56
C ALA A 10 -16.29 -50.65 -22.34
N GLY A 11 -17.39 -49.88 -22.19
CA GLY A 11 -18.77 -50.39 -22.01
C GLY A 11 -19.12 -50.70 -20.54
N ALA A 12 -20.27 -50.35 -19.93
CA ALA A 12 -21.64 -49.99 -20.31
C ALA A 12 -22.62 -51.16 -20.53
N ASP A 13 -23.58 -51.33 -19.61
CA ASP A 13 -24.99 -51.61 -19.97
C ASP A 13 -26.03 -51.31 -18.86
N ARG A 14 -27.33 -51.32 -19.21
CA ARG A 14 -28.53 -51.20 -18.34
C ARG A 14 -29.69 -52.04 -18.91
N PRO A 15 -30.57 -52.62 -18.07
CA PRO A 15 -31.99 -52.16 -18.04
C PRO A 15 -32.41 -51.70 -16.62
N GLY A 16 -33.61 -51.14 -16.31
CA GLY A 16 -34.93 -51.12 -16.98
C GLY A 16 -35.90 -52.09 -16.27
N ARG A 17 -37.15 -51.79 -15.91
CA ARG A 17 -38.09 -50.64 -16.09
C ARG A 17 -38.89 -50.41 -14.76
N ASP A 18 -39.96 -49.62 -14.55
CA ASP A 18 -41.10 -49.13 -15.39
C ASP A 18 -41.69 -47.74 -14.99
N ARG A 19 -42.90 -47.41 -15.48
CA ARG A 19 -43.50 -46.04 -15.66
C ARG A 19 -45.06 -46.12 -15.59
N PRO A 20 -45.88 -45.04 -15.74
CA PRO A 20 -45.63 -43.57 -15.73
C PRO A 20 -46.70 -42.68 -14.99
N ALA A 21 -46.54 -41.34 -15.12
CA ALA A 21 -47.58 -40.26 -15.26
C ALA A 21 -48.04 -39.42 -14.04
N GLY A 22 -48.31 -38.10 -14.27
CA GLY A 22 -49.09 -37.24 -13.33
C GLY A 22 -48.67 -35.75 -13.07
N SER A 23 -48.82 -34.84 -14.05
CA SER A 23 -49.17 -33.37 -13.96
C SER A 23 -48.61 -32.34 -12.92
N ARG A 24 -48.67 -31.05 -13.32
CA ARG A 24 -48.45 -29.75 -12.60
C ARG A 24 -49.54 -29.45 -11.51
N PRO A 25 -49.55 -28.35 -10.69
CA PRO A 25 -48.84 -27.03 -10.78
C PRO A 25 -48.32 -26.42 -9.43
N GLY A 26 -48.15 -25.08 -9.33
CA GLY A 26 -47.84 -24.32 -8.09
C GLY A 26 -48.08 -22.79 -8.21
N ARG A 27 -47.99 -22.00 -7.11
CA ARG A 27 -48.10 -20.50 -7.14
C ARG A 27 -47.55 -19.77 -5.87
N ARG A 28 -47.62 -18.42 -5.85
CA ARG A 28 -47.02 -17.46 -4.87
C ARG A 28 -48.05 -16.69 -3.99
N ARG A 29 -47.61 -16.15 -2.84
CA ARG A 29 -47.99 -14.89 -2.09
C ARG A 29 -46.87 -14.62 -1.05
N LYS A 30 -46.39 -13.43 -0.61
CA LYS A 30 -46.57 -11.97 -0.87
C LYS A 30 -47.45 -11.09 0.08
N CYS A 31 -46.85 -10.59 1.19
CA CYS A 31 -47.14 -9.31 1.88
C CYS A 31 -48.52 -9.15 2.63
N PRO A 32 -48.81 -8.07 3.42
CA PRO A 32 -48.12 -6.75 3.54
C PRO A 32 -48.04 -6.08 4.96
N LEU A 33 -47.43 -4.88 4.97
CA LEU A 33 -47.68 -3.62 5.74
C LEU A 33 -48.61 -3.59 6.98
N ALA A 34 -48.18 -2.85 8.03
CA ALA A 34 -48.85 -1.65 8.59
C ALA A 34 -47.97 -0.95 9.66
N ALA A 35 -48.35 0.26 10.11
CA ALA A 35 -47.71 1.03 11.20
C ALA A 35 -48.76 1.93 11.90
N THR A 36 -48.52 2.33 13.16
CA THR A 36 -49.08 3.56 13.77
C THR A 36 -48.44 3.91 15.13
N ASP A 37 -48.63 5.18 15.50
CA ASP A 37 -48.14 5.98 16.63
C ASP A 37 -48.48 5.51 18.06
N GLY A 38 -47.84 6.16 19.04
CA GLY A 38 -48.23 6.14 20.47
C GLY A 38 -47.14 6.73 21.37
N GLY A 39 -47.47 7.69 22.26
CA GLY A 39 -46.49 8.36 23.12
C GLY A 39 -47.05 8.81 24.47
N ALA A 40 -46.27 9.65 25.18
CA ALA A 40 -46.49 10.15 26.55
C ALA A 40 -46.29 9.12 27.70
N LYS A 41 -46.12 9.50 28.98
CA LYS A 41 -45.30 10.52 29.68
C LYS A 41 -45.58 10.38 31.20
N ARG A 42 -44.69 10.89 32.08
CA ARG A 42 -44.89 11.06 33.56
C ARG A 42 -44.94 9.72 34.36
N GLU A 43 -44.72 9.66 35.69
CA GLU A 43 -44.33 10.68 36.68
C GLU A 43 -43.47 10.09 37.83
N PHE A 44 -42.85 10.94 38.65
CA PHE A 44 -42.31 10.63 39.98
C PHE A 44 -43.32 11.02 41.08
N PRO A 45 -43.23 10.43 42.29
CA PRO A 45 -43.49 11.15 43.54
C PRO A 45 -42.24 11.21 44.45
N ALA A 46 -42.28 12.05 45.48
CA ALA A 46 -41.10 12.48 46.23
C ALA A 46 -41.23 12.36 47.77
N SER A 47 -40.08 12.16 48.42
CA SER A 47 -39.61 12.76 49.69
C SER A 47 -40.53 12.92 50.92
N GLN A 48 -39.96 12.67 52.11
CA GLN A 48 -40.19 13.52 53.29
C GLN A 48 -38.95 13.58 54.21
N LYS A 49 -38.93 14.51 55.18
CA LYS A 49 -37.79 14.83 56.07
C LYS A 49 -38.11 14.53 57.53
N GLY A 50 -37.10 14.23 58.36
CA GLY A 50 -37.26 14.16 59.82
C GLY A 50 -35.93 14.21 60.61
N ARG A 51 -35.83 15.13 61.59
CA ARG A 51 -34.78 15.30 62.62
C ARG A 51 -35.21 16.47 63.54
N PRO A 52 -34.65 16.66 64.76
CA PRO A 52 -33.66 15.85 65.48
C PRO A 52 -34.08 15.50 66.95
N GLY A 53 -33.21 14.82 67.69
CA GLY A 53 -33.29 14.66 69.16
C GLY A 53 -31.90 14.49 69.78
N ARG A 54 -31.72 14.90 71.05
CA ARG A 54 -30.43 14.82 71.78
C ARG A 54 -30.46 13.74 72.87
N GLY A 55 -29.36 13.02 73.03
CA GLY A 55 -29.06 12.17 74.20
C GLY A 55 -27.53 12.10 74.42
N ARG A 56 -27.09 12.04 75.68
CA ARG A 56 -25.66 11.90 76.06
C ARG A 56 -25.44 10.50 76.67
N GLY A 57 -24.31 9.84 76.37
CA GLY A 57 -23.91 8.63 77.10
C GLY A 57 -22.76 7.80 76.50
N GLY A 58 -21.58 7.87 77.12
CA GLY A 58 -20.65 6.75 77.34
C GLY A 58 -20.20 5.84 76.18
N TRP A 59 -19.34 6.32 75.26
CA TRP A 59 -18.60 5.45 74.31
C TRP A 59 -17.12 5.84 74.14
N ALA A 60 -16.39 6.02 75.25
CA ALA A 60 -14.98 6.45 75.23
C ALA A 60 -13.99 5.37 74.73
N TRP A 61 -14.32 4.08 74.87
CA TRP A 61 -13.39 2.97 74.55
C TRP A 61 -13.39 2.53 73.07
N GLY A 62 -14.34 2.99 72.26
CA GLY A 62 -14.39 2.63 70.83
C GLY A 62 -13.35 3.35 69.97
N TYR A 63 -13.05 4.61 70.28
CA TYR A 63 -12.20 5.46 69.43
C TYR A 63 -10.72 5.04 69.44
N ALA A 64 -10.20 4.53 70.55
CA ALA A 64 -8.83 4.02 70.62
C ALA A 64 -8.64 2.79 69.70
N ALA A 65 -9.58 1.84 69.72
CA ALA A 65 -9.53 0.66 68.86
C ALA A 65 -9.64 1.00 67.37
N VAL A 66 -10.54 1.92 67.00
CA VAL A 66 -10.69 2.39 65.60
C VAL A 66 -9.44 3.14 65.12
N LEU A 67 -8.85 4.01 65.94
CA LEU A 67 -7.62 4.72 65.57
C LEU A 67 -6.41 3.78 65.48
N LEU A 68 -6.31 2.77 66.34
CA LEU A 68 -5.25 1.76 66.25
C LEU A 68 -5.38 0.89 64.99
N LEU A 69 -6.61 0.46 64.65
CA LEU A 69 -6.89 -0.27 63.41
C LEU A 69 -6.60 0.57 62.16
N LEU A 70 -6.91 1.87 62.17
CA LEU A 70 -6.57 2.80 61.08
C LEU A 70 -5.05 3.04 60.96
N ALA A 71 -4.34 3.15 62.08
CA ALA A 71 -2.88 3.29 62.10
C ALA A 71 -2.17 2.02 61.58
N VAL A 72 -2.61 0.82 62.01
CA VAL A 72 -2.11 -0.46 61.49
C VAL A 72 -2.46 -0.64 60.01
N SER A 73 -3.65 -0.20 59.57
CA SER A 73 -4.01 -0.20 58.14
C SER A 73 -3.09 0.71 57.30
N TRP A 74 -2.68 1.87 57.82
CA TRP A 74 -1.72 2.75 57.14
C TRP A 74 -0.32 2.16 57.09
N LEU A 75 0.15 1.53 58.18
CA LEU A 75 1.47 0.89 58.22
C LEU A 75 1.56 -0.35 57.31
N LEU A 76 0.49 -1.14 57.21
CA LEU A 76 0.44 -2.29 56.29
C LEU A 76 0.17 -1.87 54.83
N ALA A 77 -0.55 -0.78 54.59
CA ALA A 77 -0.66 -0.17 53.25
C ALA A 77 0.70 0.31 52.72
N GLY A 78 1.65 0.66 53.60
CA GLY A 78 3.02 1.03 53.23
C GLY A 78 3.86 -0.09 52.60
N ALA A 79 3.46 -1.36 52.74
CA ALA A 79 4.17 -2.52 52.18
C ALA A 79 3.53 -3.08 50.89
N ALA A 80 2.29 -2.70 50.59
CA ALA A 80 1.64 -3.02 49.32
C ALA A 80 2.15 -2.05 48.23
N GLY A 81 3.28 -2.40 47.59
CA GLY A 81 3.99 -1.56 46.63
C GLY A 81 3.08 -0.99 45.54
N ALA A 82 2.62 0.25 45.73
CA ALA A 82 1.80 0.95 44.75
C ALA A 82 2.58 1.07 43.44
N VAL A 83 2.00 0.57 42.35
CA VAL A 83 2.57 0.77 41.01
C VAL A 83 2.64 2.27 40.77
N ALA A 84 3.86 2.82 40.79
CA ALA A 84 4.07 4.23 40.55
C ALA A 84 3.40 4.58 39.21
N PRO A 85 2.53 5.62 39.15
CA PRO A 85 1.88 5.99 37.91
C PRO A 85 2.96 6.23 36.87
N ASN A 86 2.85 5.57 35.71
CA ASN A 86 3.86 5.59 34.64
C ASN A 86 4.38 7.02 34.49
N ARG A 87 5.67 7.24 34.79
CA ARG A 87 6.27 8.57 34.74
C ARG A 87 6.23 9.06 33.29
N VAL A 88 5.17 9.80 32.99
CA VAL A 88 4.94 10.57 31.77
C VAL A 88 6.27 11.22 31.40
N LEU A 89 6.92 10.68 30.37
CA LEU A 89 8.23 11.18 29.97
C LEU A 89 7.99 12.57 29.37
N PRO A 90 8.49 13.66 29.97
CA PRO A 90 8.33 14.99 29.38
C PRO A 90 9.00 15.02 28.00
N PRO A 91 8.66 15.98 27.13
CA PRO A 91 9.41 16.23 25.91
C PRO A 91 10.90 16.40 26.28
N ALA A 92 11.75 15.46 25.87
CA ALA A 92 13.17 15.57 26.16
C ALA A 92 13.78 16.59 25.21
N ARG A 93 14.61 17.48 25.73
CA ARG A 93 15.59 18.19 24.91
C ARG A 93 16.60 17.18 24.37
N VAL A 94 17.14 17.43 23.19
CA VAL A 94 18.23 16.63 22.60
C VAL A 94 19.44 16.69 23.53
N ALA A 95 20.03 15.54 23.85
CA ALA A 95 21.27 15.42 24.59
C ALA A 95 22.43 15.16 23.61
N ALA A 96 23.37 16.09 23.51
CA ALA A 96 24.55 15.90 22.67
C ALA A 96 25.52 14.87 23.29
N GLY A 97 26.26 14.15 22.44
CA GLY A 97 27.38 13.29 22.90
C GLY A 97 26.99 11.95 23.51
N LEU A 98 25.76 11.47 23.31
CA LEU A 98 25.40 10.09 23.70
C LEU A 98 26.23 9.07 22.90
N SER A 99 26.67 7.98 23.54
CA SER A 99 27.19 6.80 22.82
C SER A 99 26.09 6.13 21.99
N ASP A 100 26.45 5.31 21.00
CA ASP A 100 25.45 4.69 20.12
C ASP A 100 24.46 3.80 20.90
N ASP A 101 24.93 2.97 21.84
CA ASP A 101 24.02 2.13 22.65
C ASP A 101 23.11 2.96 23.57
N ALA A 102 23.61 4.07 24.15
CA ALA A 102 22.79 4.97 24.97
C ALA A 102 21.75 5.74 24.16
N MET A 103 22.09 6.13 22.93
CA MET A 103 21.18 6.74 21.97
C MET A 103 20.12 5.73 21.50
N LEU A 104 20.52 4.50 21.16
CA LEU A 104 19.62 3.44 20.77
C LEU A 104 18.67 3.02 21.90
N ASP A 105 19.15 2.93 23.15
CA ASP A 105 18.30 2.68 24.32
C ASP A 105 17.26 3.80 24.50
N LEU A 106 17.68 5.06 24.37
CA LEU A 106 16.79 6.22 24.46
C LEU A 106 15.71 6.21 23.36
N ILE A 107 16.07 5.92 22.10
CA ILE A 107 15.12 5.78 20.97
C ILE A 107 14.15 4.62 21.24
N GLN A 108 14.68 3.45 21.60
CA GLN A 108 13.90 2.24 21.80
C GLN A 108 12.93 2.36 23.00
N ARG A 109 13.38 2.98 24.10
CA ARG A 109 12.55 3.25 25.30
C ARG A 109 11.49 4.31 25.05
N ARG A 110 11.76 5.27 24.15
CA ARG A 110 10.78 6.29 23.71
C ARG A 110 9.72 5.69 22.79
N ALA A 111 10.12 4.86 21.84
CA ALA A 111 9.18 4.06 21.04
C ALA A 111 8.35 3.11 21.94
N PHE A 112 8.95 2.55 23.00
CA PHE A 112 8.22 1.71 23.97
C PHE A 112 7.11 2.46 24.69
N ALA A 113 7.34 3.73 25.07
CA ALA A 113 6.31 4.55 25.71
C ALA A 113 5.03 4.71 24.86
N TYR A 114 5.14 4.61 23.52
CA TYR A 114 3.96 4.57 22.64
C TYR A 114 3.05 3.40 23.00
N PHE A 115 3.61 2.19 23.11
CA PHE A 115 2.86 0.97 23.43
C PHE A 115 2.40 0.89 24.89
N VAL A 116 2.83 1.82 25.75
CA VAL A 116 2.33 1.96 27.12
C VAL A 116 1.20 2.98 27.23
N GLU A 117 1.25 4.08 26.47
CA GLU A 117 0.26 5.16 26.56
C GLU A 117 -0.84 5.10 25.49
N ALA A 118 -0.55 4.59 24.29
CA ALA A 118 -1.52 4.36 23.22
C ALA A 118 -2.23 3.01 23.34
N ALA A 119 -1.87 2.18 24.32
CA ALA A 119 -2.62 0.98 24.67
C ALA A 119 -3.77 1.32 25.62
N ASN A 120 -4.98 0.86 25.31
CA ASN A 120 -6.06 0.86 26.28
C ASN A 120 -5.78 -0.20 27.37
N PRO A 121 -5.62 0.18 28.65
CA PRO A 121 -5.28 -0.77 29.72
C PRO A 121 -6.37 -1.81 29.98
N ASP A 122 -7.62 -1.60 29.57
CA ASP A 122 -8.73 -2.50 29.86
C ASP A 122 -8.86 -3.67 28.88
N ASN A 123 -8.28 -3.56 27.68
CA ASN A 123 -8.40 -4.56 26.61
C ASN A 123 -7.13 -4.79 25.77
N GLY A 124 -6.08 -3.97 25.96
CA GLY A 124 -4.82 -4.06 25.22
C GLY A 124 -4.85 -3.56 23.78
N LEU A 125 -5.95 -3.02 23.28
CA LEU A 125 -6.00 -2.45 21.94
C LEU A 125 -5.12 -1.19 21.86
N VAL A 126 -4.23 -1.15 20.87
CA VAL A 126 -3.28 -0.04 20.65
C VAL A 126 -3.78 0.89 19.54
N LEU A 127 -3.80 2.21 19.81
CA LEU A 127 -4.16 3.23 18.81
C LEU A 127 -3.25 3.14 17.58
N ASP A 128 -3.82 3.36 16.39
CA ASP A 128 -3.07 3.44 15.13
C ASP A 128 -2.02 4.55 15.13
N ARG A 129 -2.39 5.71 15.65
CA ARG A 129 -1.52 6.88 15.82
C ARG A 129 -1.86 7.66 17.07
N ALA A 130 -0.89 8.40 17.58
CA ALA A 130 -1.05 9.35 18.67
C ALA A 130 -0.22 10.62 18.43
N ASP A 131 -0.71 11.76 18.91
CA ASP A 131 0.01 13.04 18.92
C ASP A 131 1.35 12.87 19.67
N ASN A 132 2.47 13.15 19.00
CA ASN A 132 3.82 12.95 19.54
C ASN A 132 4.28 14.10 20.46
N ARG A 133 3.40 15.03 20.84
CA ARG A 133 3.71 16.16 21.75
C ARG A 133 2.72 16.27 22.92
N ARG A 134 1.51 15.73 22.80
CA ARG A 134 0.43 15.80 23.81
C ARG A 134 0.21 14.46 24.55
N PRO A 135 -0.48 14.46 25.71
CA PRO A 135 -0.94 13.22 26.34
C PRO A 135 -1.94 12.46 25.46
N VAL A 136 -1.90 11.13 25.47
CA VAL A 136 -2.77 10.30 24.63
C VAL A 136 -4.19 10.21 25.20
N GLY A 137 -5.20 10.37 24.34
CA GLY A 137 -6.58 10.05 24.64
C GLY A 137 -7.10 8.97 23.70
N LEU A 138 -7.76 7.93 24.23
CA LEU A 138 -8.28 6.78 23.46
C LEU A 138 -9.37 7.11 22.41
N GLY A 139 -9.75 8.38 22.26
CA GLY A 139 -10.63 8.87 21.19
C GLY A 139 -9.89 9.61 20.06
N TYR A 140 -8.55 9.67 20.10
CA TYR A 140 -7.73 10.40 19.12
C TYR A 140 -7.65 9.70 17.76
N SER A 141 -7.66 8.37 17.77
CA SER A 141 -7.63 7.50 16.59
C SER A 141 -8.32 6.17 16.91
N PRO A 142 -8.81 5.39 15.93
CA PRO A 142 -9.07 3.97 16.12
C PRO A 142 -7.83 3.21 16.61
N ALA A 143 -8.06 2.04 17.18
CA ALA A 143 -7.03 1.03 17.37
C ALA A 143 -6.83 0.18 16.10
N THR A 144 -5.60 -0.28 15.91
CA THR A 144 -5.20 -1.19 14.82
C THR A 144 -4.73 -2.52 15.40
N ILE A 145 -5.12 -3.63 14.78
CA ILE A 145 -4.70 -4.97 15.23
C ILE A 145 -3.22 -5.23 14.95
N ALA A 146 -2.63 -4.64 13.91
CA ALA A 146 -1.19 -4.74 13.62
C ALA A 146 -0.34 -4.03 14.68
N GLY A 147 -0.69 -2.79 15.02
CA GLY A 147 -0.09 -2.04 16.14
C GLY A 147 -0.30 -2.73 17.49
N THR A 148 -1.40 -3.45 17.68
CA THR A 148 -1.61 -4.31 18.85
C THR A 148 -0.67 -5.53 18.84
N GLY A 149 -0.40 -6.11 17.67
CA GLY A 149 0.64 -7.14 17.47
C GLY A 149 2.04 -6.66 17.83
N PHE A 150 2.43 -5.48 17.33
CA PHE A 150 3.68 -4.84 17.73
C PHE A 150 3.71 -4.52 19.23
N GLY A 151 2.57 -4.11 19.82
CA GLY A 151 2.43 -3.89 21.27
C GLY A 151 2.72 -5.13 22.11
N LEU A 152 2.16 -6.30 21.74
CA LEU A 152 2.43 -7.58 22.40
C LEU A 152 3.92 -7.90 22.46
N ALA A 153 4.64 -7.72 21.34
CA ALA A 153 6.09 -7.90 21.28
C ALA A 153 6.85 -6.80 22.06
N ALA A 154 6.41 -5.55 21.97
CA ALA A 154 7.01 -4.42 22.69
C ALA A 154 6.91 -4.57 24.22
N TRP A 155 5.80 -5.10 24.75
CA TRP A 155 5.66 -5.39 26.19
C TRP A 155 6.60 -6.51 26.66
N CYS A 156 6.92 -7.47 25.79
CA CYS A 156 7.96 -8.48 26.06
C CYS A 156 9.35 -7.84 26.15
N VAL A 157 9.69 -6.95 25.21
CA VAL A 157 10.95 -6.18 25.26
C VAL A 157 11.01 -5.29 26.51
N GLY A 158 9.93 -4.57 26.84
CA GLY A 158 9.85 -3.71 28.01
C GLY A 158 9.96 -4.47 29.34
N ALA A 159 9.53 -5.73 29.40
CA ALA A 159 9.72 -6.62 30.54
C ALA A 159 11.19 -7.00 30.74
N GLU A 160 11.88 -7.45 29.69
CA GLU A 160 13.30 -7.83 29.77
C GLU A 160 14.24 -6.62 29.95
N ARG A 161 13.86 -5.45 29.45
CA ARG A 161 14.59 -4.18 29.63
C ARG A 161 14.30 -3.50 30.97
N GLY A 162 13.40 -4.05 31.80
CA GLY A 162 13.00 -3.46 33.08
C GLY A 162 12.24 -2.13 32.97
N TRP A 163 11.77 -1.76 31.78
CA TRP A 163 10.96 -0.55 31.55
C TRP A 163 9.50 -0.71 31.99
N MET A 164 9.03 -1.97 32.09
CA MET A 164 7.74 -2.36 32.64
C MET A 164 7.94 -3.61 33.51
N PRO A 165 7.30 -3.74 34.69
CA PRO A 165 7.39 -4.97 35.48
C PRO A 165 6.89 -6.18 34.69
N ARG A 166 7.64 -7.29 34.67
CA ARG A 166 7.30 -8.52 33.90
C ARG A 166 5.86 -9.01 34.17
N ARG A 167 5.37 -8.90 35.41
CA ARG A 167 3.98 -9.18 35.77
C ARG A 167 2.96 -8.22 35.12
N ALA A 168 3.26 -6.92 35.05
CA ALA A 168 2.36 -5.94 34.44
C ALA A 168 2.25 -6.16 32.92
N ALA A 169 3.36 -6.47 32.25
CA ALA A 169 3.36 -6.90 30.84
C ALA A 169 2.50 -8.15 30.65
N ARG A 170 2.73 -9.20 31.46
CA ARG A 170 1.95 -10.44 31.46
C ARG A 170 0.45 -10.21 31.64
N ASP A 171 0.05 -9.43 32.65
CA ASP A 171 -1.36 -9.21 32.98
C ASP A 171 -2.08 -8.29 31.95
N LEU A 172 -1.33 -7.51 31.15
CA LEU A 172 -1.84 -6.81 29.98
C LEU A 172 -1.96 -7.74 28.75
N ILE A 173 -0.95 -8.57 28.48
CA ILE A 173 -0.97 -9.59 27.40
C ILE A 173 -2.16 -10.55 27.59
N VAL A 174 -2.32 -11.11 28.79
CA VAL A 174 -3.42 -12.06 29.12
C VAL A 174 -4.79 -11.39 28.98
N ARG A 175 -4.92 -10.11 29.36
CA ARG A 175 -6.14 -9.31 29.17
C ARG A 175 -6.44 -9.08 27.68
N THR A 176 -5.41 -8.78 26.89
CA THR A 176 -5.48 -8.67 25.42
C THR A 176 -5.98 -9.98 24.81
N PHE A 177 -5.35 -11.11 25.15
CA PHE A 177 -5.74 -12.42 24.61
C PHE A 177 -7.18 -12.80 25.00
N ARG A 178 -7.59 -12.57 26.25
CA ARG A 178 -8.97 -12.78 26.71
C ARG A 178 -9.97 -11.90 25.94
N PHE A 179 -9.61 -10.64 25.61
CA PHE A 179 -10.44 -9.75 24.79
C PHE A 179 -10.58 -10.26 23.34
N PHE A 180 -9.48 -10.62 22.67
CA PHE A 180 -9.51 -11.18 21.31
C PHE A 180 -10.21 -12.55 21.23
N LEU A 181 -10.16 -13.36 22.30
CA LEU A 181 -10.85 -14.63 22.37
C LEU A 181 -12.37 -14.48 22.59
N GLY A 182 -12.81 -13.56 23.46
CA GLY A 182 -14.17 -13.52 23.98
C GLY A 182 -15.02 -12.28 23.68
N ARG A 183 -14.45 -11.18 23.16
CA ARG A 183 -15.19 -9.91 22.92
C ARG A 183 -14.97 -9.31 21.53
N MET A 184 -13.75 -9.38 20.99
CA MET A 184 -13.44 -8.86 19.65
C MET A 184 -14.23 -9.62 18.58
N PHE A 185 -14.86 -8.90 17.64
CA PHE A 185 -15.51 -9.54 16.50
C PHE A 185 -14.47 -10.20 15.59
N GLN A 186 -14.73 -11.44 15.18
CA GLN A 186 -13.91 -12.17 14.23
C GLN A 186 -14.75 -12.92 13.20
N LYS A 187 -14.19 -13.11 12.01
CA LYS A 187 -14.68 -14.08 11.03
C LYS A 187 -13.57 -15.11 10.82
N ARG A 188 -13.85 -16.38 11.18
CA ARG A 188 -12.94 -17.50 10.91
C ARG A 188 -11.53 -17.29 11.51
N GLY A 189 -11.47 -16.63 12.67
CA GLY A 189 -10.23 -16.27 13.38
C GLY A 189 -9.53 -15.00 12.91
N PHE A 190 -9.99 -14.36 11.82
CA PHE A 190 -9.48 -13.09 11.35
C PHE A 190 -10.28 -11.90 11.90
N PHE A 191 -9.60 -10.77 12.08
CA PHE A 191 -10.13 -9.58 12.74
C PHE A 191 -10.17 -8.36 11.79
N TYR A 192 -11.01 -7.37 12.12
CA TYR A 192 -11.03 -6.09 11.41
C TYR A 192 -9.72 -5.31 11.61
N HIS A 193 -9.22 -4.70 10.53
CA HIS A 193 -8.01 -3.85 10.53
C HIS A 193 -8.08 -2.76 11.61
N PHE A 194 -9.12 -1.92 11.55
CA PHE A 194 -9.36 -0.82 12.48
C PHE A 194 -10.61 -1.05 13.32
N VAL A 195 -10.50 -0.78 14.63
CA VAL A 195 -11.61 -0.88 15.59
C VAL A 195 -11.62 0.29 16.57
N ASP A 196 -12.77 0.57 17.18
CA ASP A 196 -12.86 1.47 18.32
C ASP A 196 -12.04 0.91 19.49
N ALA A 197 -11.14 1.72 20.04
CA ALA A 197 -10.15 1.31 21.03
C ALA A 197 -10.78 0.85 22.36
N ARG A 198 -12.04 1.20 22.64
CA ARG A 198 -12.74 0.83 23.89
C ARG A 198 -13.57 -0.44 23.74
N THR A 199 -14.27 -0.59 22.63
CA THR A 199 -15.30 -1.63 22.41
C THR A 199 -14.85 -2.77 21.50
N GLY A 200 -13.89 -2.56 20.61
CA GLY A 200 -13.54 -3.50 19.54
C GLY A 200 -14.53 -3.51 18.37
N ALA A 201 -15.42 -2.52 18.27
CA ALA A 201 -16.34 -2.37 17.14
C ALA A 201 -15.58 -1.92 15.87
N ARG A 202 -15.96 -2.45 14.69
CA ARG A 202 -15.37 -2.13 13.38
C ARG A 202 -15.43 -0.62 13.09
N MET A 203 -14.32 -0.03 12.64
CA MET A 203 -14.25 1.37 12.20
C MET A 203 -14.15 1.50 10.68
N TRP A 204 -14.54 2.67 10.17
CA TRP A 204 -14.34 3.15 8.78
C TRP A 204 -14.72 2.18 7.64
N ASN A 205 -15.65 1.24 7.89
CA ASN A 205 -15.99 0.15 6.97
C ASN A 205 -14.75 -0.63 6.46
N CYS A 206 -13.72 -0.75 7.31
CA CYS A 206 -12.50 -1.48 6.98
C CYS A 206 -12.79 -2.98 6.73
N GLU A 207 -11.86 -3.64 6.07
CA GLU A 207 -11.81 -5.08 5.89
C GLU A 207 -11.44 -5.80 7.18
N ILE A 208 -11.84 -7.06 7.24
CA ILE A 208 -11.10 -8.10 7.94
C ILE A 208 -9.81 -8.31 7.15
N SER A 209 -8.68 -7.90 7.73
CA SER A 209 -7.39 -7.92 7.06
C SER A 209 -6.60 -9.17 7.43
N SER A 210 -6.03 -9.81 6.42
CA SER A 210 -5.20 -11.01 6.61
C SER A 210 -3.78 -10.68 7.07
N ILE A 211 -3.20 -9.57 6.63
CA ILE A 211 -1.84 -9.14 7.03
C ILE A 211 -1.83 -8.54 8.44
N ASP A 212 -2.81 -7.72 8.79
CA ASP A 212 -2.88 -7.14 10.13
C ASP A 212 -3.24 -8.22 11.17
N THR A 213 -4.02 -9.23 10.77
CA THR A 213 -4.19 -10.46 11.57
C THR A 213 -2.85 -11.22 11.68
N ALA A 214 -2.04 -11.35 10.62
CA ALA A 214 -0.73 -12.01 10.71
C ALA A 214 0.25 -11.25 11.64
N LEU A 215 0.26 -9.91 11.59
CA LEU A 215 1.07 -9.06 12.47
C LEU A 215 0.61 -9.16 13.94
N LEU A 216 -0.72 -9.18 14.19
CA LEU A 216 -1.29 -9.49 15.51
C LEU A 216 -0.78 -10.85 16.03
N LEU A 217 -0.91 -11.89 15.21
CA LEU A 217 -0.52 -13.26 15.57
C LEU A 217 0.99 -13.41 15.76
N ALA A 218 1.82 -12.63 15.06
CA ALA A 218 3.25 -12.59 15.32
C ALA A 218 3.59 -12.01 16.71
N GLY A 219 2.83 -11.01 17.15
CA GLY A 219 2.82 -10.56 18.55
C GLY A 219 2.39 -11.67 19.52
N VAL A 220 1.35 -12.44 19.18
CA VAL A 220 0.87 -13.58 19.99
C VAL A 220 1.95 -14.68 20.12
N VAL A 221 2.61 -15.07 19.03
CA VAL A 221 3.71 -16.05 19.05
C VAL A 221 4.91 -15.52 19.84
N THR A 222 5.28 -14.25 19.65
CA THR A 222 6.39 -13.62 20.40
C THR A 222 6.12 -13.62 21.91
N ALA A 223 4.90 -13.26 22.32
CA ALA A 223 4.50 -13.29 23.73
C ALA A 223 4.45 -14.72 24.29
N ARG A 224 3.98 -15.69 23.52
CA ARG A 224 4.03 -17.13 23.85
C ARG A 224 5.46 -17.63 24.10
N GLY A 225 6.43 -17.15 23.31
CA GLY A 225 7.86 -17.45 23.49
C GLY A 225 8.51 -16.70 24.66
N CYS A 226 8.11 -15.46 24.92
CA CYS A 226 8.63 -14.65 26.04
C CYS A 226 8.15 -15.14 27.41
N PHE A 227 6.94 -15.69 27.47
CA PHE A 227 6.30 -16.20 28.68
C PHE A 227 5.98 -17.70 28.53
N ALA A 228 6.92 -18.48 27.98
CA ALA A 228 6.80 -19.92 27.82
C ALA A 228 6.67 -20.68 29.16
N ASP A 229 7.02 -20.02 30.27
CA ASP A 229 6.85 -20.43 31.66
C ASP A 229 5.42 -20.26 32.21
N ASP A 230 4.54 -19.52 31.52
CA ASP A 230 3.17 -19.25 31.95
C ASP A 230 2.15 -20.12 31.17
N PRO A 231 1.60 -21.20 31.77
CA PRO A 231 0.67 -22.09 31.07
C PRO A 231 -0.68 -21.45 30.76
N GLU A 232 -1.09 -20.37 31.46
CA GLU A 232 -2.33 -19.65 31.12
C GLU A 232 -2.12 -18.83 29.85
N LEU A 233 -1.03 -18.07 29.79
CA LEU A 233 -0.67 -17.23 28.64
C LEU A 233 -0.40 -18.09 27.40
N VAL A 234 0.35 -19.18 27.55
CA VAL A 234 0.59 -20.15 26.46
C VAL A 234 -0.74 -20.76 25.97
N GLY A 235 -1.61 -21.24 26.86
CA GLY A 235 -2.92 -21.80 26.50
C GLY A 235 -3.92 -20.76 25.93
N LEU A 236 -3.75 -19.48 26.24
CA LEU A 236 -4.49 -18.38 25.61
C LEU A 236 -3.96 -18.09 24.19
N ALA A 237 -2.64 -18.05 24.01
CA ALA A 237 -1.99 -17.85 22.72
C ALA A 237 -2.30 -19.00 21.75
N ASP A 238 -2.17 -20.25 22.20
CA ASP A 238 -2.48 -21.44 21.40
C ASP A 238 -3.94 -21.45 20.92
N ARG A 239 -4.90 -21.00 21.76
CA ARG A 239 -6.32 -20.85 21.36
C ARG A 239 -6.60 -19.69 20.40
N LEU A 240 -5.73 -18.69 20.31
CA LEU A 240 -5.80 -17.66 19.26
C LEU A 240 -5.23 -18.20 17.94
N LEU A 241 -4.07 -18.85 17.98
CA LEU A 241 -3.38 -19.38 16.81
C LEU A 241 -4.19 -20.50 16.12
N ASP A 242 -4.73 -21.45 16.88
CA ASP A 242 -5.51 -22.59 16.36
C ASP A 242 -6.93 -22.20 15.86
N ARG A 243 -7.37 -20.95 16.07
CA ARG A 243 -8.69 -20.43 15.62
C ARG A 243 -8.69 -19.99 14.15
N VAL A 244 -7.52 -19.75 13.55
CA VAL A 244 -7.37 -19.00 12.30
C VAL A 244 -7.48 -19.92 11.09
N ASP A 245 -8.54 -19.71 10.28
CA ASP A 245 -8.86 -20.54 9.13
C ASP A 245 -8.13 -20.06 7.86
N TRP A 246 -6.80 -20.26 7.80
CA TRP A 246 -5.99 -19.78 6.68
C TRP A 246 -6.46 -20.31 5.32
N ALA A 247 -6.97 -21.53 5.26
CA ALA A 247 -7.61 -22.11 4.09
C ALA A 247 -8.88 -21.34 3.66
N TRP A 248 -9.74 -20.90 4.59
CA TRP A 248 -10.85 -19.99 4.26
C TRP A 248 -10.36 -18.68 3.63
N MET A 249 -9.24 -18.12 4.12
CA MET A 249 -8.70 -16.85 3.62
C MET A 249 -8.13 -16.92 2.19
N THR A 250 -7.93 -18.11 1.59
CA THR A 250 -7.61 -18.18 0.13
C THR A 250 -8.84 -18.04 -0.77
N ALA A 251 -10.05 -18.05 -0.20
CA ALA A 251 -11.32 -18.13 -0.92
C ALA A 251 -11.43 -19.35 -1.88
N GLY A 252 -10.69 -20.43 -1.58
CA GLY A 252 -10.57 -21.60 -2.45
C GLY A 252 -9.55 -21.44 -3.59
N GLY A 253 -8.85 -20.30 -3.65
CA GLY A 253 -7.74 -20.04 -4.57
C GLY A 253 -6.38 -20.48 -4.02
N LEU A 254 -5.34 -20.16 -4.79
CA LEU A 254 -3.94 -20.51 -4.52
C LEU A 254 -3.26 -19.58 -3.49
N PHE A 255 -3.69 -18.32 -3.42
CA PHE A 255 -3.07 -17.26 -2.62
C PHE A 255 -4.08 -16.71 -1.60
N PRO A 256 -3.68 -16.41 -0.34
CA PRO A 256 -4.55 -15.73 0.60
C PRO A 256 -5.00 -14.36 0.06
N ARG A 257 -6.28 -14.04 0.22
CA ARG A 257 -6.89 -12.75 -0.18
C ARG A 257 -6.44 -11.67 0.80
N MET A 258 -6.27 -10.43 0.34
CA MET A 258 -5.80 -9.36 1.23
C MET A 258 -6.79 -9.10 2.37
N GLY A 259 -8.09 -9.16 2.09
CA GLY A 259 -9.11 -9.11 3.14
C GLY A 259 -10.51 -9.50 2.70
N TRP A 260 -11.47 -9.32 3.62
CA TRP A 260 -12.89 -9.63 3.45
C TRP A 260 -13.77 -8.55 4.09
N LYS A 261 -14.90 -8.21 3.47
CA LYS A 261 -15.90 -7.26 3.97
C LYS A 261 -17.30 -7.90 4.00
N PRO A 262 -18.12 -7.66 5.04
CA PRO A 262 -19.52 -8.11 5.07
C PRO A 262 -20.35 -7.64 3.86
N GLU A 263 -20.02 -6.48 3.31
CA GLU A 263 -20.76 -5.83 2.22
C GLU A 263 -20.49 -6.45 0.85
N SER A 264 -19.28 -6.98 0.62
CA SER A 264 -18.80 -7.36 -0.72
C SER A 264 -18.12 -8.74 -0.80
N GLY A 265 -17.95 -9.44 0.32
CA GLY A 265 -17.17 -10.67 0.37
C GLY A 265 -15.65 -10.40 0.36
N PHE A 266 -14.87 -11.29 -0.25
CA PHE A 266 -13.42 -11.11 -0.36
C PHE A 266 -13.05 -9.96 -1.30
N LEU A 267 -11.98 -9.24 -0.97
CA LEU A 267 -11.39 -8.25 -1.87
C LEU A 267 -10.87 -8.92 -3.16
N GLU A 268 -10.73 -8.16 -4.25
CA GLU A 268 -10.22 -8.66 -5.54
C GLU A 268 -8.71 -8.99 -5.51
N SER A 269 -7.96 -8.39 -4.57
CA SER A 269 -6.52 -8.57 -4.40
C SER A 269 -6.14 -9.76 -3.50
N SER A 270 -4.92 -10.26 -3.70
CA SER A 270 -4.32 -11.37 -2.94
C SER A 270 -2.81 -11.24 -2.85
N TRP A 271 -2.21 -11.92 -1.87
CA TRP A 271 -0.76 -11.97 -1.63
C TRP A 271 -0.06 -12.89 -2.63
N ASP A 272 -0.06 -12.52 -3.90
CA ASP A 272 0.45 -13.31 -5.03
C ASP A 272 1.80 -12.81 -5.58
N HIS A 273 2.46 -11.92 -4.83
CA HIS A 273 3.74 -11.30 -5.17
C HIS A 273 4.54 -10.92 -3.91
N TYR A 274 5.84 -10.71 -4.06
CA TYR A 274 6.74 -10.26 -3.00
C TYR A 274 6.31 -8.91 -2.42
N CYS A 275 6.19 -8.86 -1.10
CA CYS A 275 5.74 -7.74 -0.27
C CYS A 275 5.91 -8.15 1.22
N GLU A 276 5.30 -7.42 2.15
CA GLU A 276 5.33 -7.70 3.60
C GLU A 276 4.78 -9.09 4.02
N SER A 277 4.09 -9.80 3.11
CA SER A 277 3.33 -11.03 3.40
C SER A 277 4.13 -12.30 3.73
N HIS A 278 5.46 -12.26 3.82
CA HIS A 278 6.26 -13.46 4.09
C HIS A 278 5.94 -14.07 5.47
N LEU A 279 5.73 -13.21 6.47
CA LEU A 279 5.24 -13.55 7.81
C LEU A 279 3.86 -14.24 7.78
N LEU A 280 2.95 -13.72 6.95
CA LEU A 280 1.61 -14.30 6.74
C LEU A 280 1.75 -15.72 6.19
N TYR A 281 2.56 -15.92 5.15
CA TYR A 281 2.79 -17.24 4.56
C TYR A 281 3.40 -18.24 5.54
N VAL A 282 4.43 -17.85 6.31
CA VAL A 282 5.07 -18.74 7.30
C VAL A 282 4.07 -19.15 8.38
N LEU A 283 3.26 -18.22 8.92
CA LEU A 283 2.21 -18.56 9.88
C LEU A 283 1.10 -19.43 9.27
N ALA A 284 0.66 -19.13 8.05
CA ALA A 284 -0.43 -19.82 7.36
C ALA A 284 -0.05 -21.26 6.92
N MET A 285 1.19 -21.48 6.50
CA MET A 285 1.72 -22.81 6.20
C MET A 285 2.05 -23.58 7.48
N GLY A 286 2.53 -22.89 8.52
CA GLY A 286 2.95 -23.46 9.80
C GLY A 286 1.84 -23.92 10.74
N ALA A 287 0.63 -23.42 10.54
CA ALA A 287 -0.53 -23.66 11.39
C ALA A 287 -0.81 -25.16 11.64
N THR A 288 -1.29 -25.46 12.84
CA THR A 288 -1.70 -26.80 13.32
C THR A 288 -3.03 -27.25 12.74
N ARG A 289 -3.91 -26.29 12.40
CA ARG A 289 -5.25 -26.47 11.84
C ARG A 289 -5.42 -25.50 10.69
N HIS A 290 -6.29 -25.84 9.74
CA HIS A 290 -6.67 -24.96 8.62
C HIS A 290 -5.51 -24.38 7.79
N ALA A 291 -4.33 -25.01 7.83
CA ALA A 291 -3.13 -24.53 7.16
C ALA A 291 -3.25 -24.55 5.63
N ILE A 292 -2.54 -23.64 4.97
CA ILE A 292 -2.41 -23.65 3.50
C ILE A 292 -1.24 -24.56 3.05
N ALA A 293 -1.28 -24.92 1.77
CA ALA A 293 -0.16 -25.58 1.08
C ALA A 293 0.95 -24.58 0.72
N ASP A 294 2.14 -25.13 0.43
CA ASP A 294 3.32 -24.39 -0.03
C ASP A 294 3.24 -23.93 -1.49
N THR A 295 2.22 -24.36 -2.23
CA THR A 295 2.00 -24.03 -3.64
C THR A 295 1.82 -22.53 -3.86
N GLY A 296 1.19 -21.81 -2.92
CA GLY A 296 1.08 -20.34 -2.98
C GLY A 296 2.42 -19.63 -2.81
N TRP A 297 3.29 -20.12 -1.91
CA TRP A 297 4.65 -19.60 -1.73
C TRP A 297 5.54 -19.82 -2.96
N ARG A 298 5.46 -21.01 -3.57
CA ARG A 298 6.20 -21.35 -4.80
C ARG A 298 5.71 -20.58 -6.03
N ALA A 299 4.43 -20.24 -6.08
CA ALA A 299 3.83 -19.49 -7.19
C ALA A 299 3.82 -17.96 -6.99
N MET A 300 4.33 -17.47 -5.86
CA MET A 300 4.40 -16.04 -5.55
C MET A 300 5.36 -15.33 -6.52
N ARG A 301 4.90 -14.27 -7.20
CA ARG A 301 5.75 -13.50 -8.11
C ARG A 301 6.88 -12.83 -7.33
N ARG A 302 8.12 -13.08 -7.75
CA ARG A 302 9.32 -12.38 -7.27
C ARG A 302 9.81 -11.46 -8.39
N PRO A 303 9.32 -10.21 -8.49
CA PRO A 303 9.76 -9.25 -9.50
C PRO A 303 11.19 -8.79 -9.19
N TRP A 304 12.17 -9.48 -9.73
CA TRP A 304 13.57 -9.06 -9.66
C TRP A 304 13.77 -7.77 -10.47
N GLY A 305 14.59 -6.87 -9.95
CA GLY A 305 15.01 -5.66 -10.62
C GLY A 305 16.33 -5.14 -10.07
N GLU A 306 16.78 -4.00 -10.60
CA GLU A 306 18.05 -3.40 -10.25
C GLU A 306 17.92 -1.89 -9.99
N TYR A 307 18.56 -1.41 -8.92
CA TYR A 307 18.77 0.02 -8.69
C TYR A 307 20.08 0.28 -7.93
N GLY A 308 20.85 1.31 -8.31
CA GLY A 308 22.09 1.68 -7.61
C GLY A 308 23.13 0.55 -7.54
N GLY A 309 23.19 -0.30 -8.58
CA GLY A 309 24.01 -1.51 -8.62
C GLY A 309 23.53 -2.65 -7.71
N GLN A 310 22.40 -2.49 -7.01
CA GLN A 310 21.79 -3.52 -6.16
C GLN A 310 20.76 -4.31 -6.97
N VAL A 311 20.89 -5.63 -7.02
CA VAL A 311 19.89 -6.54 -7.63
C VAL A 311 19.07 -7.18 -6.52
N PHE A 312 17.74 -7.03 -6.58
CA PHE A 312 16.81 -7.56 -5.57
C PHE A 312 15.39 -7.72 -6.11
N ILE A 313 14.57 -8.49 -5.40
CA ILE A 313 13.14 -8.60 -5.61
C ILE A 313 12.50 -7.31 -5.09
N GLY A 314 11.94 -6.48 -5.97
CA GLY A 314 11.45 -5.15 -5.62
C GLY A 314 10.05 -5.12 -5.00
N CYS A 315 9.89 -4.36 -3.92
CA CYS A 315 8.60 -3.80 -3.50
C CYS A 315 8.86 -2.40 -2.92
N PRO A 316 8.45 -1.29 -3.59
CA PRO A 316 9.07 0.02 -3.36
C PRO A 316 9.11 0.56 -1.91
N PRO A 317 8.06 0.43 -1.07
CA PRO A 317 8.10 0.93 0.30
C PRO A 317 8.96 0.03 1.20
N LEU A 318 9.96 0.60 1.89
CA LEU A 318 10.99 -0.20 2.58
C LEU A 318 10.43 -1.09 3.71
N PHE A 319 9.26 -0.78 4.29
CA PHE A 319 8.63 -1.61 5.33
C PHE A 319 8.36 -3.06 4.88
N THR A 320 8.13 -3.25 3.57
CA THR A 320 7.85 -4.57 2.98
C THR A 320 9.05 -5.52 3.09
N HIS A 321 10.25 -4.95 3.08
CA HIS A 321 11.54 -5.61 3.32
C HIS A 321 11.92 -5.73 4.81
N GLN A 322 11.07 -5.26 5.72
CA GLN A 322 11.40 -5.11 7.14
C GLN A 322 10.41 -5.84 8.06
N PHE A 323 9.09 -5.73 7.84
CA PHE A 323 8.07 -6.20 8.79
C PHE A 323 8.17 -7.71 9.09
N SER A 324 8.43 -8.54 8.07
CA SER A 324 8.63 -9.97 8.28
C SER A 324 9.92 -10.29 9.03
N HIS A 325 10.99 -9.52 8.79
CA HIS A 325 12.32 -9.67 9.37
C HIS A 325 12.42 -9.22 10.84
N LEU A 326 11.41 -8.53 11.37
CA LEU A 326 11.29 -8.24 12.81
C LEU A 326 11.04 -9.52 13.64
N PHE A 327 10.39 -10.51 13.03
CA PHE A 327 9.95 -11.73 13.71
C PHE A 327 10.72 -12.96 13.20
N ILE A 328 10.84 -13.11 11.88
CA ILE A 328 11.58 -14.20 11.25
C ILE A 328 13.07 -13.84 11.17
N ASP A 329 13.93 -14.69 11.74
CA ASP A 329 15.37 -14.59 11.53
C ASP A 329 15.75 -15.26 10.20
N PHE A 330 15.81 -14.45 9.14
CA PHE A 330 16.23 -14.86 7.81
C PHE A 330 17.75 -15.01 7.65
N ARG A 331 18.57 -14.67 8.66
CA ARG A 331 20.04 -14.70 8.52
C ARG A 331 20.51 -16.14 8.25
N ASN A 332 21.35 -16.28 7.23
CA ASN A 332 21.84 -17.58 6.73
C ASN A 332 20.73 -18.53 6.23
N ARG A 333 19.52 -18.03 5.88
CA ARG A 333 18.40 -18.85 5.36
C ARG A 333 17.97 -18.39 3.97
N ALA A 334 17.88 -19.35 3.06
CA ALA A 334 17.36 -19.13 1.72
C ALA A 334 16.37 -20.23 1.31
N ASP A 335 15.39 -19.88 0.49
CA ASP A 335 14.58 -20.88 -0.24
C ASP A 335 15.23 -21.21 -1.59
N ALA A 336 14.50 -21.77 -2.55
CA ALA A 336 15.05 -22.08 -3.87
C ALA A 336 15.32 -20.82 -4.72
N ASP A 337 14.66 -19.71 -4.41
CA ASP A 337 14.63 -18.49 -5.21
C ASP A 337 15.50 -17.37 -4.63
N ALA A 338 15.52 -17.19 -3.29
CA ALA A 338 16.21 -16.05 -2.66
C ALA A 338 16.74 -16.28 -1.23
N ASP A 339 17.83 -15.58 -0.91
CA ASP A 339 18.20 -15.21 0.46
C ASP A 339 17.49 -13.89 0.78
N TYR A 340 16.52 -13.95 1.69
CA TYR A 340 15.67 -12.79 1.99
C TYR A 340 16.35 -11.77 2.90
N PHE A 341 17.43 -12.13 3.60
CA PHE A 341 18.22 -11.19 4.39
C PHE A 341 19.04 -10.29 3.45
N GLU A 342 19.81 -10.88 2.54
CA GLU A 342 20.62 -10.10 1.58
C GLU A 342 19.73 -9.34 0.58
N ASN A 343 18.61 -9.92 0.12
CA ASN A 343 17.62 -9.20 -0.70
C ASN A 343 17.16 -7.89 -0.03
N SER A 344 16.98 -7.91 1.28
CA SER A 344 16.50 -6.75 2.05
C SER A 344 17.63 -5.78 2.43
N ARG A 345 18.88 -6.26 2.45
CA ARG A 345 20.08 -5.42 2.48
C ARG A 345 20.25 -4.66 1.16
N CYS A 346 20.15 -5.34 0.02
CA CYS A 346 20.14 -4.73 -1.31
C CYS A 346 19.02 -3.68 -1.44
N ALA A 347 17.80 -4.00 -1.04
CA ALA A 347 16.67 -3.06 -1.04
C ALA A 347 16.92 -1.82 -0.17
N THR A 348 17.52 -2.00 1.01
CA THR A 348 17.92 -0.90 1.90
C THR A 348 18.96 0.00 1.24
N LEU A 349 19.99 -0.57 0.61
CA LEU A 349 21.05 0.17 -0.07
C LEU A 349 20.51 0.94 -1.29
N ALA A 350 19.60 0.34 -2.06
CA ALA A 350 18.91 1.01 -3.17
C ALA A 350 18.00 2.15 -2.69
N ASN A 351 17.24 1.94 -1.61
CA ASN A 351 16.36 2.95 -1.01
C ASN A 351 17.17 4.17 -0.51
N ARG A 352 18.32 3.93 0.13
CA ARG A 352 19.28 5.01 0.46
C ARG A 352 19.80 5.68 -0.80
N GLN A 353 20.30 4.93 -1.79
CA GLN A 353 20.92 5.49 -2.99
C GLN A 353 19.96 6.42 -3.74
N PHE A 354 18.70 6.00 -3.93
CA PHE A 354 17.68 6.83 -4.59
C PHE A 354 17.44 8.17 -3.86
N CYS A 355 17.49 8.19 -2.51
CA CYS A 355 17.47 9.45 -1.75
C CYS A 355 18.70 10.33 -2.06
N LEU A 356 19.90 9.72 -2.13
CA LEU A 356 21.15 10.46 -2.41
C LEU A 356 21.22 11.02 -3.82
N ASP A 357 20.69 10.29 -4.80
CA ASP A 357 20.57 10.78 -6.17
C ASP A 357 19.65 12.02 -6.15
N LEU A 358 18.46 11.87 -5.56
CA LEU A 358 17.43 12.91 -5.42
C LEU A 358 17.80 14.12 -4.54
N ARG A 359 18.96 14.14 -3.84
CA ARG A 359 19.40 15.27 -2.98
C ARG A 359 19.59 16.60 -3.74
N ARG A 360 19.69 16.55 -5.07
CA ARG A 360 19.69 17.74 -5.95
C ARG A 360 18.31 18.37 -6.14
N ALA A 361 17.23 17.62 -5.95
CA ALA A 361 15.85 18.09 -6.09
C ALA A 361 15.15 18.35 -4.75
N PHE A 362 15.55 17.64 -3.68
CA PHE A 362 14.96 17.78 -2.34
C PHE A 362 16.07 17.99 -1.31
N ARG A 363 16.09 19.17 -0.66
CA ARG A 363 17.03 19.49 0.43
C ARG A 363 16.83 18.59 1.66
N THR A 364 15.70 17.90 1.74
CA THR A 364 15.39 16.93 2.79
C THR A 364 16.34 15.71 2.76
N PHE A 365 16.76 15.27 1.58
CA PHE A 365 17.63 14.09 1.45
C PHE A 365 19.11 14.41 1.63
N ASP A 366 19.84 13.46 2.23
CA ASP A 366 21.28 13.55 2.50
C ASP A 366 21.87 12.18 2.86
N GLU A 367 23.19 12.12 3.05
CA GLU A 367 23.92 10.89 3.37
C GLU A 367 23.43 10.18 4.63
N ASP A 368 23.01 10.94 5.63
CA ASP A 368 22.38 10.44 6.87
C ASP A 368 20.89 10.86 6.97
N ARG A 369 20.28 11.39 5.90
CA ARG A 369 18.86 11.79 5.86
C ARG A 369 18.16 11.10 4.70
N TRP A 370 17.79 9.85 4.91
CA TRP A 370 17.23 8.95 3.90
C TRP A 370 16.21 8.00 4.54
N GLY A 371 15.41 7.33 3.72
CA GLY A 371 14.46 6.30 4.16
C GLY A 371 13.03 6.57 3.66
N LEU A 372 12.66 5.90 2.58
CA LEU A 372 11.35 6.00 1.95
C LEU A 372 10.50 4.77 2.31
N THR A 373 9.44 4.99 3.08
CA THR A 373 8.45 3.97 3.46
C THR A 373 7.07 4.61 3.68
N ALA A 374 6.04 3.78 3.88
CA ALA A 374 4.69 4.27 4.14
C ALA A 374 4.62 5.12 5.42
N CYS A 375 4.20 6.38 5.28
CA CYS A 375 4.10 7.36 6.36
C CYS A 375 3.14 8.50 6.00
N ILE A 376 2.82 9.36 6.98
CA ILE A 376 2.18 10.65 6.70
C ILE A 376 3.14 11.58 5.95
N GLY A 377 2.64 12.40 5.03
CA GLY A 377 3.43 13.46 4.38
C GLY A 377 2.65 14.76 4.24
N PRO A 378 3.24 15.80 3.61
CA PRO A 378 2.58 17.09 3.38
C PRO A 378 1.25 16.95 2.63
N SER A 379 1.18 15.97 1.74
CA SER A 379 0.04 15.69 0.84
C SER A 379 -0.71 14.42 1.26
N GLY A 380 -0.87 14.20 2.57
CA GLY A 380 -1.57 13.05 3.16
C GLY A 380 -0.69 11.80 3.34
N TYR A 381 -1.30 10.69 3.75
CA TYR A 381 -0.59 9.42 3.96
C TYR A 381 -0.31 8.74 2.63
N ARG A 382 0.94 8.30 2.40
CA ARG A 382 1.37 7.72 1.13
C ARG A 382 2.33 6.55 1.36
N ALA A 383 2.27 5.57 0.45
CA ALA A 383 3.24 4.48 0.39
C ALA A 383 4.52 4.94 -0.32
N TYR A 384 5.29 5.84 0.31
CA TYR A 384 6.56 6.29 -0.22
C TYR A 384 7.54 5.12 -0.36
N GLY A 385 8.38 5.14 -1.38
CA GLY A 385 9.28 4.04 -1.70
C GLY A 385 10.37 4.39 -2.70
N ALA A 386 11.15 3.38 -3.08
CA ALA A 386 12.26 3.50 -4.03
C ALA A 386 12.15 2.44 -5.15
N PRO A 387 12.74 2.69 -6.34
CA PRO A 387 12.84 1.70 -7.41
C PRO A 387 13.61 0.43 -6.95
N PRO A 388 13.41 -0.72 -7.61
CA PRO A 388 12.68 -0.89 -8.87
C PRO A 388 11.16 -0.97 -8.71
N GLY A 389 10.45 -0.46 -9.72
CA GLY A 389 8.99 -0.31 -9.73
C GLY A 389 8.53 1.11 -9.36
N VAL A 390 7.21 1.30 -9.21
CA VAL A 390 6.60 2.63 -9.00
C VAL A 390 6.92 3.18 -7.61
N ALA A 391 7.92 4.05 -7.55
CA ALA A 391 8.32 4.79 -6.37
C ALA A 391 7.50 6.08 -6.22
N ILE A 392 6.73 6.21 -5.13
CA ILE A 392 6.15 7.49 -4.71
C ILE A 392 7.22 8.25 -3.90
N VAL A 393 7.54 9.48 -4.31
CA VAL A 393 8.52 10.34 -3.62
C VAL A 393 8.21 11.83 -3.83
N ASP A 394 8.29 12.61 -2.75
CA ASP A 394 8.10 14.08 -2.75
C ASP A 394 9.09 14.83 -1.83
N GLY A 395 10.17 14.16 -1.43
CA GLY A 395 11.14 14.63 -0.43
C GLY A 395 10.86 14.16 1.00
N THR A 396 9.70 13.57 1.30
CA THR A 396 9.37 13.12 2.66
C THR A 396 10.23 11.93 3.11
N VAL A 397 10.83 12.02 4.29
CA VAL A 397 11.65 10.98 4.94
C VAL A 397 10.94 10.46 6.19
N ALA A 398 10.92 9.14 6.38
CA ALA A 398 10.42 8.48 7.58
C ALA A 398 11.59 7.94 8.44
N PRO A 399 11.84 8.46 9.66
CA PRO A 399 12.92 7.97 10.53
C PRO A 399 12.86 6.46 10.82
N ALA A 400 11.66 5.88 10.84
CA ALA A 400 11.47 4.43 11.01
C ALA A 400 12.06 3.60 9.86
N ALA A 401 12.09 4.10 8.62
CA ALA A 401 12.61 3.35 7.47
C ALA A 401 14.12 3.08 7.62
N ALA A 402 14.91 4.12 7.90
CA ALA A 402 16.34 3.98 8.18
C ALA A 402 16.60 3.29 9.53
N GLY A 403 15.79 3.55 10.56
CA GLY A 403 15.96 2.91 11.87
C GLY A 403 15.70 1.41 11.87
N CYS A 404 14.71 0.92 11.12
CA CYS A 404 14.44 -0.52 10.99
C CYS A 404 15.54 -1.27 10.20
N ALA A 405 16.27 -0.55 9.35
CA ALA A 405 17.39 -1.11 8.60
C ALA A 405 18.60 -1.50 9.46
N ILE A 406 18.61 -1.20 10.77
CA ILE A 406 19.69 -1.55 11.71
C ILE A 406 19.95 -3.08 11.81
N THR A 407 18.99 -3.90 11.36
CA THR A 407 19.10 -5.36 11.28
C THR A 407 19.92 -5.86 10.07
N VAL A 408 20.04 -5.07 9.01
CA VAL A 408 20.71 -5.42 7.73
C VAL A 408 21.88 -4.48 7.37
N ALA A 409 21.84 -3.24 7.83
CA ALA A 409 22.82 -2.19 7.53
C ALA A 409 23.03 -1.26 8.76
N PRO A 410 23.58 -1.78 9.88
CA PRO A 410 23.66 -1.08 11.16
C PRO A 410 24.35 0.29 11.07
N ASP A 411 25.51 0.37 10.42
CA ASP A 411 26.32 1.59 10.34
C ASP A 411 25.64 2.74 9.57
N LEU A 412 24.69 2.42 8.68
CA LEU A 412 23.87 3.39 7.96
C LEU A 412 22.65 3.83 8.78
N ALA A 413 22.04 2.87 9.50
CA ALA A 413 20.91 3.13 10.39
C ALA A 413 21.31 3.97 11.60
N VAL A 414 22.41 3.62 12.28
CA VAL A 414 22.91 4.31 13.47
C VAL A 414 23.34 5.74 13.13
N ARG A 415 24.06 5.97 12.02
CA ARG A 415 24.40 7.32 11.56
C ARG A 415 23.17 8.16 11.21
N SER A 416 22.19 7.57 10.52
CA SER A 416 20.92 8.26 10.22
C SER A 416 20.18 8.66 11.49
N LEU A 417 19.94 7.71 12.40
CA LEU A 417 19.29 7.98 13.69
C LEU A 417 20.05 9.03 14.52
N ARG A 418 21.38 9.01 14.53
CA ARG A 418 22.21 10.03 15.18
C ARG A 418 22.05 11.40 14.56
N HIS A 419 22.15 11.51 13.22
CA HIS A 419 21.98 12.78 12.52
C HIS A 419 20.58 13.36 12.76
N LEU A 420 19.53 12.54 12.64
CA LEU A 420 18.15 12.96 12.89
C LEU A 420 17.94 13.41 14.34
N TYR A 421 18.56 12.74 15.31
CA TYR A 421 18.49 13.12 16.73
C TYR A 421 19.25 14.43 17.03
N GLU A 422 20.52 14.50 16.64
CA GLU A 422 21.43 15.60 17.00
C GLU A 422 21.21 16.87 16.17
N ARG A 423 20.74 16.77 14.93
CA ARG A 423 20.61 17.91 13.99
C ARG A 423 19.18 18.38 13.75
N LEU A 424 18.18 17.51 13.95
CA LEU A 424 16.77 17.82 13.70
C LEU A 424 15.86 17.46 14.90
N GLY A 425 16.40 16.96 16.01
CA GLY A 425 15.62 16.54 17.17
C GLY A 425 14.89 17.68 17.88
N ASP A 426 15.31 18.94 17.70
CA ASP A 426 14.57 20.12 18.16
C ASP A 426 13.13 20.18 17.59
N ARG A 427 12.94 19.65 16.38
CA ARG A 427 11.65 19.58 15.67
C ARG A 427 11.07 18.16 15.65
N LEU A 428 11.89 17.16 15.36
CA LEU A 428 11.46 15.77 15.15
C LEU A 428 11.22 15.00 16.45
N TRP A 429 11.90 15.36 17.54
CA TRP A 429 11.86 14.59 18.78
C TRP A 429 10.68 15.01 19.66
N GLY A 430 10.01 14.02 20.22
CA GLY A 430 8.79 14.20 20.99
C GLY A 430 8.62 13.18 22.10
N ARG A 431 7.36 12.99 22.48
CA ARG A 431 6.90 12.12 23.56
C ARG A 431 7.39 10.69 23.39
N PHE A 432 7.25 10.17 22.17
CA PHE A 432 7.57 8.80 21.77
C PHE A 432 8.87 8.69 20.95
N GLY A 433 9.71 9.72 20.97
CA GLY A 433 10.91 9.80 20.15
C GLY A 433 10.62 10.53 18.85
N PHE A 434 11.11 10.02 17.72
CA PHE A 434 10.86 10.65 16.42
C PHE A 434 9.37 10.72 16.07
N ALA A 435 8.97 11.82 15.44
CA ALA A 435 7.71 11.91 14.71
C ALA A 435 7.75 10.99 13.46
N ASP A 436 6.57 10.61 12.95
CA ASP A 436 6.42 9.63 11.87
C ASP A 436 7.26 9.95 10.62
N SER A 437 7.37 11.24 10.27
CA SER A 437 8.08 11.71 9.08
C SER A 437 8.39 13.21 9.12
N PHE A 438 9.17 13.67 8.14
CA PHE A 438 9.42 15.09 7.86
C PHE A 438 9.74 15.36 6.40
N ASN A 439 9.55 16.61 5.97
CA ASN A 439 9.91 17.11 4.65
C ASN A 439 10.38 18.57 4.81
N LEU A 440 11.69 18.80 4.73
CA LEU A 440 12.29 20.13 4.90
C LEU A 440 11.92 21.09 3.76
N ASP A 441 11.63 20.55 2.58
CA ASP A 441 11.30 21.34 1.40
C ASP A 441 9.89 21.94 1.49
N ALA A 442 8.93 21.18 2.03
CA ALA A 442 7.60 21.63 2.41
C ALA A 442 7.53 22.27 3.82
N GLY A 443 8.65 22.35 4.55
CA GLY A 443 8.69 22.81 5.95
C GLY A 443 8.01 21.88 6.98
N PHE A 444 7.49 20.74 6.53
CA PHE A 444 6.63 19.82 7.25
C PHE A 444 7.39 18.91 8.23
N VAL A 445 6.76 18.65 9.38
CA VAL A 445 7.12 17.60 10.35
C VAL A 445 5.81 17.02 10.86
N ALA A 446 5.70 15.69 10.93
CA ALA A 446 4.51 15.04 11.45
C ALA A 446 4.17 15.52 12.89
N THR A 447 2.88 15.69 13.17
CA THR A 447 2.38 15.87 14.55
C THR A 447 2.38 14.56 15.33
N ASP A 448 2.26 13.45 14.61
CA ASP A 448 1.89 12.15 15.16
C ASP A 448 3.07 11.17 15.11
N ALA A 449 2.95 10.09 15.88
CA ALA A 449 3.70 8.86 15.69
C ALA A 449 2.70 7.71 15.44
N TYR A 450 3.01 6.81 14.50
CA TYR A 450 2.16 5.67 14.15
C TYR A 450 2.68 4.36 14.75
N ALA A 451 1.78 3.51 15.21
CA ALA A 451 2.11 2.21 15.80
C ALA A 451 2.90 1.30 14.84
N ILE A 452 2.56 1.36 13.55
CA ILE A 452 3.19 0.57 12.48
C ILE A 452 4.58 1.09 12.05
N ASN A 453 5.03 2.24 12.56
CA ASN A 453 6.40 2.72 12.37
C ASN A 453 7.22 2.64 13.68
N GLN A 454 6.58 2.93 14.83
CA GLN A 454 7.20 2.85 16.16
C GLN A 454 7.49 1.43 16.63
N GLY A 455 6.60 0.47 16.30
CA GLY A 455 6.75 -0.94 16.66
C GLY A 455 7.95 -1.58 15.96
N PRO A 456 8.03 -1.51 14.62
CA PRO A 456 9.20 -1.92 13.86
C PRO A 456 10.51 -1.30 14.35
N LEU A 457 10.55 0.01 14.62
CA LEU A 457 11.75 0.68 15.13
C LEU A 457 12.24 0.06 16.45
N LEU A 458 11.31 -0.17 17.40
CA LEU A 458 11.61 -0.79 18.70
C LEU A 458 12.15 -2.23 18.56
N LEU A 459 11.49 -3.04 17.73
CA LEU A 459 11.81 -4.46 17.58
C LEU A 459 13.09 -4.68 16.75
N ALA A 460 13.36 -3.82 15.76
CA ALA A 460 14.59 -3.83 14.99
C ALA A 460 15.80 -3.51 15.87
N ILE A 461 15.70 -2.47 16.73
CA ILE A 461 16.76 -2.14 17.70
C ILE A 461 16.94 -3.29 18.71
N GLU A 462 15.88 -3.97 19.16
CA GLU A 462 16.04 -5.11 20.06
C GLU A 462 16.74 -6.29 19.38
N ASN A 463 16.38 -6.61 18.14
CA ASN A 463 17.00 -7.69 17.40
C ASN A 463 18.47 -7.40 17.07
N HIS A 464 18.82 -6.16 16.77
CA HIS A 464 20.22 -5.72 16.63
C HIS A 464 20.99 -5.87 17.97
N ARG A 465 20.45 -5.34 19.08
CA ARG A 465 21.14 -5.33 20.38
C ARG A 465 21.22 -6.71 21.04
N THR A 466 20.24 -7.60 20.84
CA THR A 466 20.16 -8.88 21.58
C THR A 466 19.61 -10.08 20.81
N GLY A 467 18.90 -9.87 19.68
CA GLY A 467 18.20 -10.94 18.95
C GLY A 467 17.03 -11.59 19.70
N ARG A 468 16.45 -10.94 20.72
CA ARG A 468 15.40 -11.54 21.57
C ARG A 468 14.08 -11.81 20.83
N VAL A 469 13.60 -10.89 20.00
CA VAL A 469 12.32 -11.04 19.29
C VAL A 469 12.38 -12.23 18.34
N TRP A 470 13.48 -12.34 17.58
CA TRP A 470 13.82 -13.53 16.79
C TRP A 470 13.79 -14.82 17.62
N ARG A 471 14.48 -14.88 18.77
CA ARG A 471 14.50 -16.10 19.60
C ARG A 471 13.12 -16.51 20.11
N TRP A 472 12.28 -15.56 20.54
CA TRP A 472 10.94 -15.88 21.02
C TRP A 472 10.01 -16.34 19.89
N PHE A 473 10.05 -15.69 18.73
CA PHE A 473 9.18 -16.03 17.61
C PHE A 473 9.59 -17.36 16.95
N MET A 474 10.89 -17.56 16.72
CA MET A 474 11.42 -18.74 16.03
C MET A 474 11.38 -20.02 16.90
N ALA A 475 11.06 -19.92 18.20
CA ALA A 475 10.91 -21.05 19.11
C ALA A 475 9.55 -21.78 18.99
N ASP A 476 8.56 -21.24 18.25
CA ASP A 476 7.29 -21.93 18.05
C ASP A 476 7.35 -22.90 16.86
N SER A 477 7.02 -24.17 17.11
CA SER A 477 7.00 -25.22 16.07
C SER A 477 6.11 -24.90 14.85
N ARG A 478 5.12 -24.00 14.98
CA ARG A 478 4.35 -23.48 13.83
C ARG A 478 5.27 -22.70 12.89
N VAL A 479 6.06 -21.79 13.42
CA VAL A 479 7.02 -20.99 12.64
C VAL A 479 8.03 -21.92 11.96
N GLU A 480 8.58 -22.88 12.69
CA GLU A 480 9.54 -23.84 12.10
C GLU A 480 8.92 -24.63 10.93
N ARG A 481 7.72 -25.23 11.10
CA ARG A 481 7.03 -25.92 10.00
C ARG A 481 6.71 -25.01 8.83
N GLY A 482 6.41 -23.74 9.09
CA GLY A 482 6.20 -22.73 8.04
C GLY A 482 7.46 -22.47 7.22
N LEU A 483 8.61 -22.32 7.88
CA LEU A 483 9.92 -22.15 7.24
C LEU A 483 10.34 -23.40 6.47
N GLN A 484 10.12 -24.60 7.03
CA GLN A 484 10.39 -25.88 6.36
C GLN A 484 9.55 -26.03 5.07
N LYS A 485 8.25 -25.71 5.11
CA LYS A 485 7.36 -25.71 3.93
C LYS A 485 7.75 -24.66 2.87
N ALA A 486 8.17 -23.48 3.31
CA ALA A 486 8.75 -22.46 2.43
C ALA A 486 10.07 -22.90 1.78
N GLY A 487 10.74 -23.92 2.33
CA GLY A 487 12.07 -24.36 1.91
C GLY A 487 13.21 -23.49 2.44
N LEU A 488 12.95 -22.65 3.45
CA LEU A 488 13.88 -21.69 4.07
C LEU A 488 14.89 -22.40 5.00
N VAL A 489 15.83 -23.09 4.38
CA VAL A 489 16.86 -23.91 5.05
C VAL A 489 18.13 -23.12 5.33
N VAL A 490 18.83 -23.48 6.41
CA VAL A 490 20.08 -22.84 6.82
C VAL A 490 21.21 -23.24 5.87
N GLY A 491 22.06 -22.27 5.50
CA GLY A 491 23.29 -22.50 4.73
C GLY A 491 23.11 -22.72 3.23
N ARG A 492 21.88 -22.79 2.71
CA ARG A 492 21.63 -22.75 1.26
C ARG A 492 22.07 -21.40 0.71
N ARG A 493 22.71 -21.42 -0.46
CA ARG A 493 22.87 -20.26 -1.35
C ARG A 493 22.04 -20.53 -2.61
N PRO A 494 21.03 -19.70 -2.94
CA PRO A 494 20.32 -19.81 -4.21
C PRO A 494 21.23 -19.32 -5.36
N PRO A 495 20.95 -19.70 -6.61
CA PRO A 495 21.61 -19.07 -7.75
C PRO A 495 21.22 -17.56 -7.82
N PRO A 496 22.08 -16.70 -8.41
CA PRO A 496 21.65 -15.35 -8.73
C PRO A 496 20.50 -15.38 -9.76
N PRO A 497 19.62 -14.37 -9.78
CA PRO A 497 18.56 -14.28 -10.78
C PRO A 497 19.16 -14.22 -12.19
N ALA A 498 18.55 -14.93 -13.14
CA ALA A 498 18.94 -14.86 -14.54
C ALA A 498 18.79 -13.42 -15.07
N PRO A 499 19.74 -12.87 -15.86
CA PRO A 499 19.71 -11.47 -16.29
C PRO A 499 18.39 -11.04 -16.97
N ALA A 500 17.76 -11.93 -17.74
CA ALA A 500 16.48 -11.68 -18.41
C ALA A 500 15.27 -11.56 -17.45
N ALA A 501 15.43 -11.92 -16.17
CA ALA A 501 14.41 -11.73 -15.14
C ALA A 501 14.58 -10.42 -14.35
N ILE A 502 15.69 -9.69 -14.54
CA ILE A 502 16.01 -8.46 -13.81
C ILE A 502 15.41 -7.26 -14.55
N VAL A 503 14.30 -6.73 -14.03
CA VAL A 503 13.68 -5.50 -14.54
C VAL A 503 14.51 -4.28 -14.15
N ARG A 504 15.20 -3.71 -15.13
CA ARG A 504 15.79 -2.35 -15.01
C ARG A 504 14.67 -1.33 -15.22
N THR A 505 14.15 -0.74 -14.13
CA THR A 505 13.24 0.41 -14.25
C THR A 505 14.03 1.70 -14.29
N ASN A 506 13.79 2.55 -15.27
CA ASN A 506 14.39 3.88 -15.31
C ASN A 506 13.74 4.76 -14.21
N PRO A 507 14.50 5.30 -13.23
CA PRO A 507 13.96 6.21 -12.22
C PRO A 507 13.55 7.56 -12.82
N PHE A 508 14.17 7.94 -13.95
CA PHE A 508 14.07 9.24 -14.62
C PHE A 508 14.16 10.41 -13.61
N LEU A 509 15.38 10.77 -13.21
CA LEU A 509 15.57 11.73 -12.11
C LEU A 509 15.14 13.16 -12.53
N PRO A 510 14.79 14.08 -11.61
CA PRO A 510 14.17 15.36 -11.97
C PRO A 510 14.97 16.30 -12.90
N TRP A 511 16.27 16.10 -13.09
CA TRP A 511 17.13 16.80 -14.06
C TRP A 511 17.36 16.01 -15.36
N GLU A 512 17.00 14.72 -15.38
CA GLU A 512 16.95 13.88 -16.59
C GLU A 512 15.60 13.99 -17.31
N ARG A 513 14.65 14.78 -16.77
CA ARG A 513 13.41 15.19 -17.44
C ARG A 513 13.71 15.69 -18.86
N PRO A 514 13.33 14.93 -19.90
CA PRO A 514 13.67 15.33 -21.24
C PRO A 514 12.76 16.49 -21.69
N THR A 515 13.30 17.33 -22.58
CA THR A 515 12.64 18.55 -23.08
C THR A 515 12.40 18.42 -24.58
N PHE A 516 11.15 18.59 -25.00
CA PHE A 516 10.72 18.41 -26.38
C PHE A 516 10.36 19.75 -26.98
N ARG A 517 11.02 20.10 -28.08
CA ARG A 517 10.57 21.19 -28.93
C ARG A 517 9.47 20.64 -29.83
N ALA A 518 8.23 21.08 -29.63
CA ALA A 518 7.19 20.85 -30.61
C ALA A 518 7.60 21.56 -31.92
N THR A 519 7.21 21.03 -33.08
CA THR A 519 7.55 21.68 -34.35
C THR A 519 6.45 22.66 -34.79
N PRO A 520 6.77 23.93 -35.09
CA PRO A 520 5.79 24.86 -35.66
C PRO A 520 5.43 24.43 -37.08
N VAL A 521 4.13 24.35 -37.39
CA VAL A 521 3.64 23.99 -38.73
C VAL A 521 2.74 25.09 -39.31
N ALA A 522 2.98 25.42 -40.57
CA ALA A 522 2.28 26.49 -41.28
C ALA A 522 1.01 25.95 -41.95
N GLY A 523 -0.15 26.51 -41.58
CA GLY A 523 -1.44 26.11 -42.16
C GLY A 523 -1.95 24.75 -41.67
N PRO A 524 -2.93 24.15 -42.38
CA PRO A 524 -3.62 22.95 -41.92
C PRO A 524 -2.83 21.68 -42.21
N LEU A 525 -1.78 21.41 -41.41
CA LEU A 525 -1.22 20.06 -41.30
C LEU A 525 -2.39 19.12 -40.95
N ALA A 526 -2.63 18.11 -41.78
CA ALA A 526 -3.98 17.59 -41.94
C ALA A 526 -4.53 16.89 -40.68
N VAL A 527 -5.79 17.17 -40.34
CA VAL A 527 -6.59 16.40 -39.35
C VAL A 527 -7.11 15.09 -40.01
N ARG A 528 -6.30 14.50 -40.89
CA ARG A 528 -6.61 13.33 -41.73
C ARG A 528 -5.47 12.31 -41.62
N LEU A 529 -5.79 11.08 -42.02
CA LEU A 529 -4.94 9.91 -41.90
C LEU A 529 -5.17 8.99 -43.09
N GLY A 530 -4.45 9.19 -44.18
CA GLY A 530 -4.40 8.23 -45.29
C GLY A 530 -3.94 8.78 -46.64
N GLY A 531 -2.79 8.27 -47.12
CA GLY A 531 -2.34 8.39 -48.51
C GLY A 531 -1.52 9.64 -48.81
N ALA A 532 -0.29 9.46 -49.31
CA ALA A 532 0.72 10.51 -49.60
C ALA A 532 1.16 11.42 -48.42
N GLU A 533 0.36 11.54 -47.36
CA GLU A 533 0.58 12.38 -46.16
C GLU A 533 1.84 12.05 -45.32
N ALA A 534 2.62 11.02 -45.68
CA ALA A 534 3.79 10.59 -44.92
C ALA A 534 4.80 11.72 -44.71
N GLY A 535 5.10 12.51 -45.76
CA GLY A 535 6.10 13.59 -45.70
C GLY A 535 5.79 14.69 -44.68
N ALA A 536 4.52 14.91 -44.35
CA ALA A 536 4.11 15.94 -43.39
C ALA A 536 4.48 15.63 -41.94
N TRP A 537 4.75 14.36 -41.61
CA TRP A 537 5.20 13.93 -40.29
C TRP A 537 6.57 13.21 -40.32
N GLN A 538 7.06 12.75 -41.48
CA GLN A 538 8.33 12.02 -41.59
C GLN A 538 9.54 12.80 -41.05
N ASP A 539 9.63 14.10 -41.36
CA ASP A 539 10.77 14.94 -40.96
C ASP A 539 10.65 15.51 -39.53
N LEU A 540 9.58 15.20 -38.80
CA LEU A 540 9.34 15.73 -37.46
C LEU A 540 10.05 14.88 -36.38
N PRO A 541 10.76 15.50 -35.42
CA PRO A 541 11.42 14.79 -34.33
C PRO A 541 10.49 13.79 -33.61
N ALA A 542 10.89 12.52 -33.65
CA ALA A 542 10.11 11.40 -33.13
C ALA A 542 10.68 10.90 -31.80
N ILE A 543 9.78 10.69 -30.86
CA ILE A 543 10.02 10.06 -29.56
C ILE A 543 9.72 8.57 -29.74
N THR A 544 10.68 7.71 -29.41
CA THR A 544 10.44 6.26 -29.30
C THR A 544 10.38 5.87 -27.82
N LEU A 545 9.25 5.30 -27.41
CA LEU A 545 9.09 4.62 -26.13
C LEU A 545 9.28 3.11 -26.36
N ASP A 546 10.15 2.51 -25.56
CA ASP A 546 10.59 1.12 -25.66
C ASP A 546 10.94 0.58 -24.25
N ALA A 547 11.58 -0.60 -24.18
CA ALA A 547 12.00 -1.21 -22.91
C ALA A 547 12.94 -0.32 -22.05
N ASN A 548 13.68 0.63 -22.63
CA ASN A 548 14.55 1.55 -21.88
C ASN A 548 13.78 2.66 -21.15
N HIS A 549 12.50 2.86 -21.52
CA HIS A 549 11.59 3.84 -20.93
C HIS A 549 10.60 3.21 -19.94
N LEU A 550 10.81 1.94 -19.57
CA LEU A 550 9.95 1.18 -18.67
C LEU A 550 10.06 1.66 -17.21
N GLN A 551 8.93 2.04 -16.62
CA GLN A 551 8.84 2.40 -15.19
C GLN A 551 8.09 1.33 -14.36
N GLN A 552 7.16 0.60 -14.96
CA GLN A 552 6.40 -0.47 -14.30
C GLN A 552 6.10 -1.62 -15.27
N GLY A 553 6.20 -2.85 -14.76
CA GLY A 553 5.91 -4.08 -15.51
C GLY A 553 7.17 -4.77 -16.02
N TYR A 554 7.03 -5.50 -17.12
CA TYR A 554 8.11 -6.18 -17.84
C TYR A 554 7.68 -6.32 -19.29
N ASN A 555 8.50 -5.87 -20.25
CA ASN A 555 8.18 -6.03 -21.67
C ASN A 555 8.43 -7.48 -22.14
N PRO A 556 7.42 -8.24 -22.56
CA PRO A 556 7.61 -9.57 -23.14
C PRO A 556 7.98 -9.56 -24.63
N SER A 557 7.80 -8.43 -25.32
CA SER A 557 7.86 -8.26 -26.77
C SER A 557 8.81 -7.12 -27.15
N PRO A 558 10.04 -7.40 -27.61
CA PRO A 558 10.92 -6.39 -28.19
C PRO A 558 10.35 -5.64 -29.41
N ALA A 559 9.23 -6.11 -29.96
CA ALA A 559 8.47 -5.44 -31.01
C ALA A 559 7.38 -4.48 -30.49
N PHE A 560 7.11 -4.47 -29.18
CA PHE A 560 6.28 -3.41 -28.59
C PHE A 560 7.09 -2.11 -28.53
N GLN A 561 6.63 -1.11 -29.27
CA GLN A 561 7.27 0.19 -29.40
C GLN A 561 6.19 1.25 -29.64
N THR A 562 6.31 2.42 -29.03
CA THR A 562 5.41 3.54 -29.32
C THR A 562 6.18 4.74 -29.84
N THR A 563 5.77 5.25 -31.00
CA THR A 563 6.31 6.46 -31.60
C THR A 563 5.38 7.64 -31.34
N ILE A 564 5.90 8.77 -30.86
CA ILE A 564 5.14 10.01 -30.60
C ILE A 564 5.82 11.19 -31.29
N GLN A 565 5.05 12.07 -31.94
CA GLN A 565 5.53 13.29 -32.59
C GLN A 565 4.61 14.46 -32.23
N VAL A 566 5.17 15.63 -31.95
CA VAL A 566 4.41 16.80 -31.49
C VAL A 566 4.65 18.03 -32.38
N ALA A 567 3.56 18.59 -32.88
CA ALA A 567 3.54 19.78 -33.73
C ALA A 567 2.52 20.80 -33.20
N TYR A 568 2.64 22.07 -33.56
CA TYR A 568 1.71 23.12 -33.12
C TYR A 568 1.50 24.21 -34.16
N THR A 569 0.38 24.91 -34.01
CA THR A 569 0.08 26.19 -34.62
C THR A 569 -0.21 27.22 -33.51
N PRO A 570 -0.46 28.50 -33.83
CA PRO A 570 -0.91 29.47 -32.83
C PRO A 570 -2.23 29.10 -32.11
N SER A 571 -3.03 28.17 -32.66
CA SER A 571 -4.35 27.79 -32.11
C SER A 571 -4.48 26.31 -31.75
N LEU A 572 -3.65 25.43 -32.30
CA LEU A 572 -3.72 23.97 -32.10
C LEU A 572 -2.41 23.39 -31.58
N LEU A 573 -2.52 22.39 -30.72
CA LEU A 573 -1.46 21.43 -30.41
C LEU A 573 -1.86 20.08 -31.03
N LEU A 574 -0.93 19.45 -31.74
CA LEU A 574 -1.11 18.23 -32.51
C LEU A 574 -0.15 17.16 -31.99
N VAL A 575 -0.66 16.01 -31.57
CA VAL A 575 0.15 14.89 -31.10
C VAL A 575 -0.17 13.67 -31.97
N ARG A 576 0.74 13.30 -32.87
CA ARG A 576 0.69 12.03 -33.61
C ARG A 576 1.25 10.94 -32.73
N PHE A 577 0.60 9.78 -32.75
CA PHE A 577 1.07 8.58 -32.07
C PHE A 577 0.90 7.35 -32.95
N GLU A 578 1.78 6.37 -32.74
CA GLU A 578 1.78 5.08 -33.40
C GLU A 578 2.33 4.03 -32.42
N VAL A 579 1.42 3.24 -31.87
CA VAL A 579 1.71 2.13 -30.95
C VAL A 579 1.80 0.86 -31.80
N HIS A 580 2.98 0.26 -31.85
CA HIS A 580 3.21 -1.06 -32.42
C HIS A 580 2.94 -2.11 -31.35
N ASP A 581 1.94 -2.95 -31.59
CA ASP A 581 1.43 -3.95 -30.66
C ASP A 581 0.95 -5.18 -31.45
N PRO A 582 1.57 -6.36 -31.26
CA PRO A 582 1.20 -7.57 -31.99
C PRO A 582 -0.01 -8.31 -31.40
N ASN A 583 -0.58 -7.89 -30.26
CA ASN A 583 -1.66 -8.59 -29.56
C ASN A 583 -2.60 -7.67 -28.75
N PRO A 584 -3.28 -6.68 -29.35
CA PRO A 584 -4.09 -5.70 -28.61
C PRO A 584 -5.26 -6.31 -27.81
N VAL A 585 -5.10 -6.38 -26.48
CA VAL A 585 -6.08 -6.83 -25.48
C VAL A 585 -7.11 -5.75 -25.18
N ASN A 586 -8.02 -5.55 -26.13
CA ASN A 586 -9.01 -4.47 -26.06
C ASN A 586 -10.46 -4.96 -26.00
N GLY A 587 -10.97 -5.16 -24.77
CA GLY A 587 -12.32 -5.70 -24.50
C GLY A 587 -13.16 -4.95 -23.45
N PHE A 588 -12.73 -3.77 -23.00
CA PHE A 588 -13.33 -3.05 -21.87
C PHE A 588 -14.21 -1.86 -22.29
N ALA A 589 -15.12 -1.46 -21.40
CA ALA A 589 -15.96 -0.28 -21.56
C ALA A 589 -15.14 1.03 -21.46
N ARG A 590 -15.73 2.15 -21.95
CA ARG A 590 -15.07 3.47 -22.06
C ARG A 590 -14.64 4.05 -20.70
N ASP A 591 -15.34 3.70 -19.64
CA ASP A 591 -15.04 4.06 -18.24
C ASP A 591 -13.91 3.21 -17.62
N ALA A 592 -13.51 2.12 -18.27
CA ALA A 592 -12.55 1.13 -17.77
C ALA A 592 -11.38 0.86 -18.74
N MET A 593 -11.00 1.83 -19.59
CA MET A 593 -10.04 1.59 -20.69
C MET A 593 -8.65 1.18 -20.22
N GLY A 594 -8.11 1.80 -19.15
CA GLY A 594 -6.83 1.41 -18.52
C GLY A 594 -6.83 0.04 -17.82
N ARG A 595 -7.77 -0.86 -18.17
CA ARG A 595 -7.72 -2.31 -17.90
C ARG A 595 -7.30 -3.13 -19.14
N GLY A 596 -7.22 -2.49 -20.30
CA GLY A 596 -6.66 -3.01 -21.56
C GLY A 596 -5.69 -1.98 -22.16
N ASP A 597 -5.14 -2.27 -23.33
CA ASP A 597 -4.11 -1.42 -23.94
C ASP A 597 -4.67 -0.03 -24.31
N SER A 598 -3.91 0.99 -23.97
CA SER A 598 -4.28 2.39 -24.17
C SER A 598 -3.07 3.32 -24.08
N ILE A 599 -3.12 4.44 -24.80
CA ILE A 599 -2.18 5.56 -24.66
C ILE A 599 -2.88 6.74 -23.99
N GLU A 600 -2.30 7.24 -22.90
CA GLU A 600 -2.88 8.28 -22.05
C GLU A 600 -1.98 9.52 -22.06
N PHE A 601 -2.46 10.60 -22.70
CA PHE A 601 -1.76 11.87 -22.79
C PHE A 601 -2.10 12.78 -21.61
N PHE A 602 -1.07 13.33 -21.00
CA PHE A 602 -1.14 14.23 -19.86
C PHE A 602 -0.58 15.60 -20.25
N LEU A 603 -1.31 16.67 -19.90
CA LEU A 603 -0.92 18.05 -20.19
C LEU A 603 -1.18 18.93 -18.96
N ASP A 604 -0.11 19.48 -18.39
CA ASP A 604 -0.14 20.53 -17.37
C ASP A 604 0.18 21.86 -18.08
N THR A 605 -0.84 22.72 -18.24
CA THR A 605 -0.69 23.95 -19.02
C THR A 605 -0.10 25.12 -18.24
N ARG A 606 0.05 24.98 -16.91
CA ARG A 606 0.61 26.02 -16.03
C ARG A 606 2.03 25.70 -15.55
N GLY A 607 2.47 24.46 -15.69
CA GLY A 607 3.73 23.95 -15.14
C GLY A 607 3.72 23.87 -13.61
N ASP A 608 2.55 23.72 -12.99
CA ASP A 608 2.37 23.83 -11.54
C ASP A 608 2.30 22.49 -10.79
N GLY A 609 2.49 21.38 -11.51
CA GLY A 609 2.74 20.03 -11.01
C GLY A 609 1.63 19.02 -11.28
N MET A 610 0.63 19.39 -12.10
CA MET A 610 -0.69 18.77 -12.23
C MET A 610 -1.46 18.67 -10.91
N LYS A 611 -2.61 19.34 -10.83
CA LYS A 611 -3.47 19.37 -9.64
C LYS A 611 -4.84 18.83 -9.99
N TRP A 612 -5.09 17.59 -9.57
CA TRP A 612 -6.43 17.01 -9.42
C TRP A 612 -7.29 17.95 -8.55
N GLY A 613 -8.00 18.86 -9.21
CA GLY A 613 -8.46 20.12 -8.63
C GLY A 613 -8.76 21.18 -9.69
N GLY A 614 -7.79 21.46 -10.58
CA GLY A 614 -7.77 22.64 -11.46
C GLY A 614 -8.62 22.55 -12.74
N SER A 615 -8.73 23.68 -13.43
CA SER A 615 -9.44 23.85 -14.70
C SER A 615 -8.52 23.78 -15.94
N ASP A 616 -7.26 23.41 -15.72
CA ASP A 616 -6.13 23.73 -16.61
C ASP A 616 -5.22 22.51 -16.88
N ASP A 617 -5.56 21.37 -16.28
CA ASP A 617 -4.91 20.07 -16.46
C ASP A 617 -5.81 19.15 -17.29
N LEU A 618 -5.22 18.43 -18.24
CA LEU A 618 -5.94 17.54 -19.16
C LEU A 618 -5.34 16.14 -19.19
N LEU A 619 -6.22 15.13 -19.11
CA LEU A 619 -5.93 13.73 -19.40
C LEU A 619 -6.78 13.26 -20.59
N VAL A 620 -6.14 12.73 -21.64
CA VAL A 620 -6.82 12.07 -22.78
C VAL A 620 -6.31 10.65 -22.96
N SER A 621 -7.17 9.68 -22.63
CA SER A 621 -6.94 8.25 -22.81
C SER A 621 -7.49 7.78 -24.16
N VAL A 622 -6.72 7.02 -24.94
CA VAL A 622 -7.06 6.53 -26.29
C VAL A 622 -6.74 5.04 -26.40
N ALA A 623 -7.65 4.24 -26.97
CA ALA A 623 -7.50 2.78 -27.06
C ALA A 623 -8.06 2.21 -28.38
N PRO A 624 -7.52 1.08 -28.88
CA PRO A 624 -8.14 0.29 -29.95
C PRO A 624 -9.62 0.00 -29.69
N ARG A 625 -10.46 0.10 -30.72
CA ARG A 625 -11.86 -0.32 -30.65
C ARG A 625 -11.94 -1.80 -31.03
N ARG A 626 -12.60 -2.60 -30.19
CA ARG A 626 -12.97 -3.97 -30.55
C ARG A 626 -13.98 -3.95 -31.69
N GLU A 627 -13.78 -4.78 -32.70
CA GLU A 627 -14.89 -5.17 -33.58
C GLU A 627 -15.88 -6.00 -32.78
N GLU A 628 -17.10 -5.50 -32.62
CA GLU A 628 -18.22 -6.36 -32.26
C GLU A 628 -18.54 -7.24 -33.47
N PRO A 629 -18.63 -8.57 -33.33
CA PRO A 629 -19.06 -9.43 -34.43
C PRO A 629 -20.41 -8.92 -34.96
N ALA A 630 -20.47 -8.64 -36.26
CA ALA A 630 -21.65 -8.04 -36.87
C ALA A 630 -22.91 -8.83 -36.49
N ALA A 631 -23.86 -8.15 -35.84
CA ALA A 631 -25.05 -8.80 -35.30
C ALA A 631 -25.80 -9.51 -36.44
N VAL A 632 -25.83 -10.84 -36.41
CA VAL A 632 -26.46 -11.67 -37.44
C VAL A 632 -27.94 -11.29 -37.49
N GLY A 633 -28.34 -10.65 -38.60
CA GLY A 633 -29.64 -10.00 -38.73
C GLY A 633 -30.79 -11.00 -38.75
N GLY A 634 -31.33 -11.34 -37.59
CA GLY A 634 -32.59 -12.06 -37.46
C GLY A 634 -33.75 -11.19 -37.94
N PRO A 635 -34.52 -11.59 -38.97
CA PRO A 635 -35.61 -10.78 -39.49
C PRO A 635 -36.84 -10.85 -38.57
N GLY A 636 -37.26 -9.70 -38.03
CA GLY A 636 -38.56 -9.52 -37.37
C GLY A 636 -38.51 -8.88 -35.99
N GLY A 637 -38.90 -7.61 -35.90
CA GLY A 637 -39.09 -6.89 -34.64
C GLY A 637 -39.61 -5.46 -34.87
N SER A 638 -40.89 -5.22 -34.58
CA SER A 638 -41.53 -3.91 -34.80
C SER A 638 -41.08 -2.82 -33.81
N PRO A 639 -41.13 -1.54 -34.21
CA PRO A 639 -40.67 -0.42 -33.38
C PRO A 639 -41.61 -0.12 -32.22
N SER A 640 -41.06 0.33 -31.07
CA SER A 640 -41.85 0.86 -29.95
C SER A 640 -41.15 2.00 -29.19
N HIS A 641 -41.73 3.20 -29.34
CA HIS A 641 -41.61 4.46 -28.59
C HIS A 641 -40.24 5.09 -28.18
N PRO A 642 -40.13 6.44 -28.26
CA PRO A 642 -38.93 7.18 -27.83
C PRO A 642 -38.92 7.44 -26.31
N GLY A 643 -37.76 7.30 -25.69
CA GLY A 643 -37.58 7.51 -24.24
C GLY A 643 -36.29 8.24 -23.88
N ARG A 644 -36.38 9.58 -23.72
CA ARG A 644 -35.36 10.47 -23.12
C ARG A 644 -33.89 10.19 -23.49
N GLN A 645 -33.42 10.75 -24.60
CA GLN A 645 -32.00 11.07 -24.73
C GLN A 645 -31.59 11.98 -23.56
N ARG A 646 -30.68 11.51 -22.69
CA ARG A 646 -29.77 12.40 -21.97
C ARG A 646 -28.65 12.75 -22.96
N GLY A 647 -28.24 14.01 -23.01
CA GLY A 647 -27.36 14.52 -24.05
C GLY A 647 -26.03 13.78 -24.16
N THR A 648 -25.93 12.87 -25.12
CA THR A 648 -24.66 12.44 -25.70
C THR A 648 -24.20 13.52 -26.66
N SER A 649 -23.14 14.24 -26.31
CA SER A 649 -22.48 15.15 -27.24
C SER A 649 -21.80 14.32 -28.34
N ASP A 650 -22.39 14.29 -29.53
CA ASP A 650 -21.83 13.60 -30.70
C ASP A 650 -20.57 14.33 -31.22
N LEU A 651 -19.46 14.12 -30.51
CA LEU A 651 -18.13 14.59 -30.87
C LEU A 651 -17.65 13.80 -32.10
N MET A 652 -17.58 14.47 -33.26
CA MET A 652 -17.24 13.85 -34.54
C MET A 652 -15.95 13.02 -34.49
N VAL A 653 -16.11 11.70 -34.50
CA VAL A 653 -15.04 10.73 -34.79
C VAL A 653 -14.90 10.62 -36.30
N VAL A 654 -13.72 10.98 -36.82
CA VAL A 654 -13.38 10.82 -38.25
C VAL A 654 -12.24 9.80 -38.34
N GLY A 655 -12.61 8.53 -38.31
CA GLY A 655 -11.67 7.40 -38.37
C GLY A 655 -12.28 6.11 -37.81
N SER A 656 -12.11 5.00 -38.54
CA SER A 656 -12.52 3.66 -38.12
C SER A 656 -11.36 2.97 -37.38
N GLY A 657 -11.52 2.76 -36.07
CA GLY A 657 -10.66 1.84 -35.31
C GLY A 657 -10.35 2.21 -33.86
N LEU A 658 -10.58 3.45 -33.40
CA LEU A 658 -10.26 3.86 -32.02
C LEU A 658 -11.49 4.22 -31.18
N ARG A 659 -11.31 4.20 -29.85
CA ARG A 659 -12.15 4.85 -28.84
C ARG A 659 -11.29 5.75 -27.94
N TRP A 660 -11.85 6.78 -27.34
CA TRP A 660 -11.11 7.70 -26.46
C TRP A 660 -11.96 8.26 -25.32
N ARG A 661 -11.33 8.74 -24.25
CA ARG A 661 -11.93 9.34 -23.05
C ARG A 661 -11.12 10.55 -22.62
N GLU A 662 -11.80 11.69 -22.50
CA GLU A 662 -11.33 12.85 -21.73
C GLU A 662 -11.55 12.59 -20.24
N VAL A 663 -10.61 13.04 -19.40
CA VAL A 663 -10.85 13.30 -17.97
C VAL A 663 -10.39 14.73 -17.70
N PHE A 664 -11.34 15.57 -17.31
CA PHE A 664 -11.17 16.99 -17.01
C PHE A 664 -11.68 17.21 -15.59
N HIS A 665 -10.92 17.89 -14.72
CA HIS A 665 -11.39 18.22 -13.38
C HIS A 665 -12.33 19.45 -13.46
N PRO A 666 -13.49 19.47 -12.76
CA PRO A 666 -14.70 19.94 -13.43
C PRO A 666 -14.88 21.46 -13.45
N ALA A 667 -14.78 22.03 -14.65
CA ALA A 667 -15.26 23.39 -14.95
C ALA A 667 -15.79 23.56 -16.39
N GLN A 668 -15.25 22.83 -17.37
CA GLN A 668 -15.54 23.02 -18.80
C GLN A 668 -15.76 21.68 -19.52
N SER A 669 -16.54 21.66 -20.61
CA SER A 669 -17.05 20.42 -21.22
C SER A 669 -16.85 20.31 -22.75
N THR A 670 -15.66 19.90 -23.18
CA THR A 670 -15.33 19.08 -24.39
C THR A 670 -15.20 19.62 -25.84
N PRO A 671 -15.61 20.82 -26.31
CA PRO A 671 -15.48 21.19 -27.74
C PRO A 671 -14.03 21.58 -28.17
N HIS A 672 -13.03 20.99 -27.51
CA HIS A 672 -11.63 21.40 -27.54
C HIS A 672 -10.66 20.25 -27.85
N VAL A 673 -11.11 19.00 -27.73
CA VAL A 673 -10.35 17.77 -28.01
C VAL A 673 -10.95 17.04 -29.21
N ARG A 674 -10.12 16.52 -30.12
CA ARG A 674 -10.50 15.56 -31.15
C ARG A 674 -9.43 14.48 -31.30
N VAL A 675 -9.86 13.26 -31.60
CA VAL A 675 -8.97 12.14 -31.96
C VAL A 675 -9.43 11.60 -33.31
N THR A 676 -8.50 11.55 -34.27
CA THR A 676 -8.64 10.75 -35.49
C THR A 676 -7.65 9.59 -35.42
N GLY A 677 -8.00 8.43 -35.99
CA GLY A 677 -7.15 7.25 -35.86
C GLY A 677 -7.71 5.98 -36.49
N THR A 678 -6.85 4.97 -36.52
CA THR A 678 -7.17 3.61 -36.94
C THR A 678 -6.39 2.59 -36.11
N ALA A 679 -6.89 1.36 -36.04
CA ALA A 679 -6.24 0.23 -35.40
C ALA A 679 -6.30 -0.96 -36.36
N ASP A 680 -5.24 -1.76 -36.37
CA ASP A 680 -5.11 -2.98 -37.16
C ASP A 680 -4.35 -4.05 -36.36
N ALA A 681 -4.10 -5.22 -36.96
CA ALA A 681 -3.45 -6.35 -36.27
C ALA A 681 -1.96 -6.14 -35.95
N ARG A 682 -1.42 -4.93 -36.14
CA ARG A 682 -0.06 -4.52 -35.75
C ARG A 682 -0.05 -3.37 -34.72
N GLY A 683 -1.23 -3.02 -34.18
CA GLY A 683 -1.40 -1.99 -33.16
C GLY A 683 -2.29 -0.84 -33.63
N TYR A 684 -1.98 0.39 -33.21
CA TYR A 684 -2.89 1.52 -33.38
C TYR A 684 -2.19 2.86 -33.53
N ARG A 685 -2.71 3.71 -34.43
CA ARG A 685 -2.12 5.01 -34.78
C ARG A 685 -3.17 6.10 -34.95
N GLY A 686 -2.83 7.33 -34.62
CA GLY A 686 -3.76 8.46 -34.68
C GLY A 686 -3.12 9.82 -34.48
N VAL A 687 -3.97 10.85 -34.52
CA VAL A 687 -3.61 12.23 -34.18
C VAL A 687 -4.61 12.76 -33.15
N LEU A 688 -4.09 13.17 -32.01
CA LEU A 688 -4.79 13.95 -30.99
C LEU A 688 -4.65 15.44 -31.33
N VAL A 689 -5.79 16.14 -31.41
CA VAL A 689 -5.87 17.57 -31.77
C VAL A 689 -6.50 18.34 -30.61
N LEU A 690 -5.76 19.31 -30.09
CA LEU A 690 -6.08 20.07 -28.89
C LEU A 690 -6.15 21.57 -29.18
N ARG A 691 -7.21 22.28 -28.76
CA ARG A 691 -7.33 23.74 -28.89
C ARG A 691 -6.56 24.46 -27.78
N ARG A 692 -5.40 25.04 -28.11
CA ARG A 692 -4.46 25.65 -27.14
C ARG A 692 -5.12 26.65 -26.18
N GLY A 693 -5.70 27.72 -26.74
CA GLY A 693 -6.31 28.80 -25.94
C GLY A 693 -7.52 28.36 -25.11
N SER A 694 -8.16 27.23 -25.44
CA SER A 694 -9.28 26.66 -24.68
C SER A 694 -8.83 25.76 -23.52
N LEU A 695 -7.54 25.39 -23.48
CA LEU A 695 -6.92 24.62 -22.40
C LEU A 695 -6.06 25.50 -21.48
N GLY A 696 -6.03 26.82 -21.68
CA GLY A 696 -5.11 27.72 -20.98
C GLY A 696 -3.68 27.71 -21.53
N LEU A 697 -3.38 26.96 -22.60
CA LEU A 697 -2.03 26.75 -23.13
C LEU A 697 -1.53 27.92 -23.99
N THR A 698 -1.33 29.07 -23.33
CA THR A 698 -0.92 30.36 -23.91
C THR A 698 0.56 30.67 -23.71
N GLY A 699 1.26 29.93 -22.83
CA GLY A 699 2.70 30.09 -22.60
C GLY A 699 3.57 29.31 -23.59
N PRO A 700 4.86 29.68 -23.71
CA PRO A 700 5.82 29.01 -24.61
C PRO A 700 6.35 27.67 -24.05
N ARG A 701 5.83 27.21 -22.92
CA ARG A 701 6.20 25.93 -22.28
C ARG A 701 4.95 25.28 -21.71
N ALA A 702 4.90 23.94 -21.77
CA ALA A 702 3.90 23.11 -21.11
C ALA A 702 4.59 21.99 -20.33
N GLY A 703 3.92 21.46 -19.31
CA GLY A 703 4.16 20.09 -18.90
C GLY A 703 3.45 19.12 -19.85
N PHE A 704 4.15 18.13 -20.39
CA PHE A 704 3.59 17.14 -21.32
C PHE A 704 4.09 15.72 -21.02
N SER A 705 3.26 14.71 -21.28
CA SER A 705 3.63 13.29 -21.19
C SER A 705 2.60 12.33 -21.81
N ALA A 706 2.98 11.05 -21.91
CA ALA A 706 2.21 9.99 -22.54
C ALA A 706 2.50 8.61 -21.91
N VAL A 707 1.52 8.02 -21.21
CA VAL A 707 1.65 6.66 -20.67
C VAL A 707 1.09 5.66 -21.66
N VAL A 708 1.86 4.63 -22.01
CA VAL A 708 1.34 3.51 -22.82
C VAL A 708 1.14 2.29 -21.93
N HIS A 709 -0.10 1.83 -21.87
CA HIS A 709 -0.52 0.58 -21.26
C HIS A 709 -0.55 -0.50 -22.34
N ASP A 710 0.06 -1.63 -22.02
CA ASP A 710 0.14 -2.86 -22.81
C ASP A 710 -0.25 -3.99 -21.86
N ILE A 711 -1.40 -4.65 -22.11
CA ILE A 711 -2.02 -5.58 -21.16
C ILE A 711 -1.98 -7.00 -21.77
N ASP A 712 -0.79 -7.44 -22.19
CA ASP A 712 -0.49 -8.71 -22.87
C ASP A 712 -0.71 -9.98 -22.00
N GLY A 713 -1.97 -10.17 -21.60
CA GLY A 713 -2.41 -11.23 -20.71
C GLY A 713 -3.20 -12.32 -21.43
N ARG A 714 -2.68 -13.54 -21.45
CA ARG A 714 -3.55 -14.72 -21.66
C ARG A 714 -4.48 -14.88 -20.45
N PRO A 715 -5.75 -15.29 -20.65
CA PRO A 715 -6.58 -15.82 -19.57
C PRO A 715 -5.81 -16.89 -18.78
N LYS A 716 -5.76 -16.75 -17.45
CA LYS A 716 -5.48 -17.93 -16.60
C LYS A 716 -6.55 -18.98 -16.93
N PRO A 717 -6.20 -20.27 -17.12
CA PRO A 717 -7.20 -21.33 -17.28
C PRO A 717 -8.01 -21.44 -15.99
N GLY A 718 -9.18 -20.79 -15.97
CA GLY A 718 -10.07 -20.74 -14.83
C GLY A 718 -10.88 -22.03 -14.71
N THR A 719 -11.09 -22.47 -13.47
CA THR A 719 -12.06 -23.52 -13.14
C THR A 719 -13.43 -23.17 -13.75
N PRO A 720 -14.13 -24.12 -14.41
CA PRO A 720 -15.40 -23.82 -15.08
C PRO A 720 -16.41 -23.15 -14.14
N GLY A 721 -16.74 -21.89 -14.43
CA GLY A 721 -17.68 -21.08 -13.66
C GLY A 721 -17.19 -19.68 -13.28
N ASN A 722 -15.87 -19.44 -13.21
CA ASN A 722 -15.36 -18.10 -12.92
C ASN A 722 -15.44 -17.18 -14.15
N ARG A 723 -16.20 -16.07 -14.06
CA ARG A 723 -16.35 -15.06 -15.12
C ARG A 723 -15.34 -13.90 -15.03
N ASN A 724 -14.57 -13.79 -13.95
CA ASN A 724 -13.62 -12.70 -13.78
C ASN A 724 -12.21 -13.13 -14.24
N LEU A 725 -11.82 -12.64 -15.43
CA LEU A 725 -10.48 -12.77 -15.96
C LEU A 725 -9.49 -11.94 -15.12
N THR A 726 -8.62 -12.61 -14.36
CA THR A 726 -7.44 -11.96 -13.78
C THR A 726 -6.32 -11.99 -14.82
N TRP A 727 -6.25 -10.91 -15.60
CA TRP A 727 -5.13 -10.59 -16.48
C TRP A 727 -3.84 -10.49 -15.65
N GLY A 728 -2.71 -10.70 -16.29
CA GLY A 728 -1.40 -10.59 -15.64
C GLY A 728 -0.33 -10.37 -16.69
N ARG A 729 0.63 -9.50 -16.35
CA ARG A 729 1.50 -8.73 -17.26
C ARG A 729 0.81 -7.46 -17.79
N ASP A 730 0.59 -6.52 -16.88
CA ASP A 730 0.63 -5.11 -17.24
C ASP A 730 2.08 -4.75 -17.60
N VAL A 731 2.30 -4.22 -18.79
CA VAL A 731 3.49 -3.44 -19.15
C VAL A 731 3.07 -1.98 -19.23
N ARG A 732 3.85 -1.08 -18.62
CA ARG A 732 3.54 0.36 -18.60
C ARG A 732 4.76 1.19 -18.95
N TYR A 733 4.76 1.66 -20.19
CA TYR A 733 5.74 2.61 -20.72
C TYR A 733 5.28 4.01 -20.35
N THR A 734 5.52 4.35 -19.09
CA THR A 734 5.16 5.65 -18.53
C THR A 734 6.13 6.70 -19.07
N TRP A 735 5.65 7.61 -19.92
CA TRP A 735 5.97 9.02 -19.72
C TRP A 735 4.86 9.66 -18.90
N TYR A 736 5.28 10.36 -17.84
CA TYR A 736 4.54 10.61 -16.61
C TYR A 736 3.19 11.34 -16.76
N PHE A 737 2.09 10.72 -16.37
CA PHE A 737 1.88 10.44 -14.96
C PHE A 737 1.28 9.05 -14.67
N ALA A 738 1.70 8.48 -13.55
CA ALA A 738 0.82 7.70 -12.68
C ALA A 738 0.78 8.39 -11.31
N GLU A 739 -0.38 8.41 -10.66
CA GLU A 739 -0.59 9.19 -9.44
C GLU A 739 0.28 8.70 -8.26
N PRO A 740 0.81 9.59 -7.40
CA PRO A 740 0.99 11.03 -7.55
C PRO A 740 2.49 11.39 -7.35
N GLY A 741 3.30 11.16 -8.40
CA GLY A 741 4.74 11.47 -8.47
C GLY A 741 5.09 12.50 -9.56
N PRO A 742 6.24 13.20 -9.48
CA PRO A 742 6.30 14.61 -9.90
C PRO A 742 6.84 14.93 -11.32
N VAL A 743 7.07 13.94 -12.20
CA VAL A 743 8.14 14.04 -13.22
C VAL A 743 7.65 14.38 -14.64
N ILE A 744 6.87 15.44 -14.80
CA ILE A 744 6.49 15.93 -16.13
C ILE A 744 7.72 16.32 -16.98
N GLY A 745 7.75 15.89 -18.24
CA GLY A 745 8.70 16.36 -19.27
C GLY A 745 8.26 17.71 -19.87
N THR A 746 9.22 18.57 -20.25
CA THR A 746 8.88 19.92 -20.72
C THR A 746 8.61 19.95 -22.22
N LEU A 747 7.42 20.36 -22.64
CA LEU A 747 7.15 20.74 -24.03
C LEU A 747 7.49 22.22 -24.22
N LEU A 748 8.20 22.56 -25.29
CA LEU A 748 8.45 23.93 -25.74
C LEU A 748 7.57 24.25 -26.95
N LEU A 749 6.91 25.40 -26.90
CA LEU A 749 6.07 25.97 -27.95
C LEU A 749 6.68 27.33 -28.30
N ASP A 750 7.38 27.43 -29.42
CA ASP A 750 8.07 28.67 -29.80
C ASP A 750 7.15 29.55 -30.65
N ASP A 751 6.30 30.35 -30.01
CA ASP A 751 5.35 31.23 -30.70
C ASP A 751 6.03 32.42 -31.42
N ARG A 752 7.36 32.51 -31.37
CA ARG A 752 8.18 33.44 -32.17
C ARG A 752 8.31 32.94 -33.61
N GLY A 753 7.24 33.06 -34.38
CA GLY A 753 7.23 32.61 -35.77
C GLY A 753 8.20 33.38 -36.66
N GLY A 754 9.23 32.69 -37.18
CA GLY A 754 10.02 33.15 -38.33
C GLY A 754 11.54 32.97 -38.20
N ASN A 755 12.12 32.31 -39.22
CA ASN A 755 13.56 32.20 -39.55
C ASN A 755 14.45 31.30 -38.63
N PRO A 756 14.94 30.14 -39.13
CA PRO A 756 15.93 29.31 -38.45
C PRO A 756 17.35 29.90 -38.36
N GLY A 757 17.69 30.91 -39.16
CA GLY A 757 19.03 31.52 -39.19
C GLY A 757 19.13 32.76 -38.31
N GLY A 758 19.49 32.59 -37.02
CA GLY A 758 19.47 33.73 -36.08
C GLY A 758 20.21 33.64 -34.74
N ASP A 759 20.94 32.57 -34.40
CA ASP A 759 21.60 32.47 -33.07
C ASP A 759 23.03 31.89 -33.10
N ALA A 760 23.76 32.14 -34.19
CA ALA A 760 25.19 31.86 -34.32
C ALA A 760 26.03 33.14 -34.10
N GLY A 761 25.96 33.76 -32.92
CA GLY A 761 26.59 35.07 -32.76
C GLY A 761 26.56 35.79 -31.40
N ARG A 762 26.71 35.11 -30.25
CA ARG A 762 26.95 35.81 -28.97
C ARG A 762 27.80 35.06 -27.94
N ALA A 763 28.95 34.56 -28.39
CA ALA A 763 30.01 34.06 -27.51
C ALA A 763 30.89 35.21 -26.96
N SER A 764 30.36 35.97 -25.99
CA SER A 764 31.12 36.93 -25.16
C SER A 764 30.33 37.29 -23.89
N GLY A 765 30.94 37.52 -22.72
CA GLY A 765 32.34 37.35 -22.35
C GLY A 765 32.69 38.17 -21.08
N ALA A 766 33.33 37.53 -20.10
CA ALA A 766 33.78 38.09 -18.81
C ALA A 766 32.69 38.62 -17.84
N GLY A 767 33.06 38.75 -16.56
CA GLY A 767 32.20 39.32 -15.50
C GLY A 767 32.06 38.46 -14.24
N GLY A 768 33.16 38.25 -13.50
CA GLY A 768 33.15 37.45 -12.27
C GLY A 768 33.10 38.30 -10.98
N ARG A 769 32.36 37.82 -9.98
CA ARG A 769 32.61 37.96 -8.54
C ARG A 769 31.85 36.90 -7.76
#